data_AF-A0A919TPQ0-F1
#
_entry.id   AF-A0A919TPQ0-F1
#
_cell.length_a   1.000
_cell.length_b   1.000
_cell.length_c   1.000
_cell.angle_alpha   90.00
_cell.angle_beta   90.00
_cell.angle_gamma   90.00
#
_symmetry.space_group_name_H-M   'P 1'
#
loop_
_entity.id
_entity.type
_entity.pdbx_description
1 polymer ?
#
loop_
_entity_poly.entity_id
_entity_poly.type
_entity_poly.pdbx_seq_one_letter_code
_entity_poly.pdbx_strand_id
1 'polypeptide(L)'
;MGVVWADGERERWLARAAALDHGLEQPDWVTAATGADKLSDLKPAQVTWLFAKGPEASARALLATTLFLRQRQRVDLGRVAIARFELDALPLALNEAGENADRLGLLLLPFSGPEAAALVAGWLRHLGSARLWARLWLARHPEAAAEALVPAAAGKPGRARQNAEDALRYLAAIGHPSFSPTAPAVRKGKAPAWTRPERLPEIRLASGGFLPSADVVRLIDALRQARLDDPLEPPPGSLDDGDRPLVVESSAAAQPLVAALEPALFAGCDRAGLAEFGRALLDEWLTDEMPASEAWVVLAQAHLGDDTTMDQLAPQVRSWPARSRWARAIDGLAVLATVGSDVALRHLLAIEEGMSGGPTNERAIVYLAQAAARRGLSVTQLADRLTITHGLDTGITLDYGPRAFTVVVDDQLTPYAQDAGGRRLARPPKPGVKDTDPSAYQRFLRLKKDLRATAVAQIARLERDMLAHRLRPASDFRAVLHPHPILGPIVRRLLWGEYDAGRLVRVLRIAEDGSFADRHDTTATVDPGAQLGIVHPVELGDDLAGWAQIIADYEILQPFAQVNRSMVALTEEQRAATSLPGFGPLPSERVAALENRQWHGNGFITESREHTQLAHGLPGGLTLLIELDPGVSTSGYQTVDTQRITEIWADETWSDHWQVARRIPLGACDPTALSELLVELHAAVRE
;
A
#
# COMPACT_ATOMS: atom_id res chain seq x y z
N MET A 1 9.60 -18.88 -34.17
CA MET A 1 10.46 -18.77 -32.97
C MET A 1 11.70 -17.98 -33.33
N GLY A 2 11.97 -16.89 -32.64
CA GLY A 2 13.14 -16.05 -32.87
C GLY A 2 13.49 -15.19 -31.66
N VAL A 3 14.60 -14.44 -31.76
CA VAL A 3 14.99 -13.42 -30.78
C VAL A 3 14.73 -12.06 -31.42
N VAL A 4 13.92 -11.24 -30.77
CA VAL A 4 13.61 -9.87 -31.16
C VAL A 4 14.12 -9.00 -30.03
N TRP A 5 15.05 -8.07 -30.29
CA TRP A 5 15.58 -7.11 -29.31
C TRP A 5 14.87 -5.75 -29.43
N ALA A 6 14.70 -5.03 -28.33
CA ALA A 6 14.29 -3.63 -28.35
C ALA A 6 15.53 -2.75 -28.57
N ASP A 7 15.33 -1.51 -29.00
CA ASP A 7 16.43 -0.62 -29.35
C ASP A 7 17.41 -0.44 -28.17
N GLY A 8 18.69 -0.77 -28.44
CA GLY A 8 19.79 -0.72 -27.47
C GLY A 8 19.69 -1.70 -26.30
N GLU A 9 18.69 -2.59 -26.27
CA GLU A 9 18.45 -3.50 -25.14
C GLU A 9 19.55 -4.54 -25.01
N ARG A 10 19.98 -5.11 -26.13
CA ARG A 10 21.06 -6.11 -26.19
C ARG A 10 22.36 -5.54 -25.63
N GLU A 11 22.70 -4.31 -26.03
CA GLU A 11 23.89 -3.60 -25.57
C GLU A 11 23.80 -3.27 -24.07
N ARG A 12 22.64 -2.82 -23.59
CA ARG A 12 22.40 -2.58 -22.15
C ARG A 12 22.55 -3.85 -21.33
N TRP A 13 22.06 -4.99 -21.83
CA TRP A 13 22.18 -6.28 -21.15
C TRP A 13 23.63 -6.77 -21.12
N LEU A 14 24.38 -6.61 -22.21
CA LEU A 14 25.82 -6.91 -22.25
C LEU A 14 26.63 -6.03 -21.29
N ALA A 15 26.28 -4.74 -21.16
CA ALA A 15 26.98 -3.81 -20.27
C ALA A 15 26.92 -4.22 -18.78
N ARG A 16 25.94 -5.05 -18.38
CA ARG A 16 25.87 -5.60 -17.02
C ARG A 16 27.02 -6.54 -16.68
N ALA A 17 27.80 -7.00 -17.67
CA ALA A 17 29.03 -7.76 -17.43
C ALA A 17 30.02 -7.02 -16.52
N ALA A 18 30.05 -5.68 -16.53
CA ALA A 18 30.89 -4.90 -15.63
C ALA A 18 30.45 -5.01 -14.15
N ALA A 19 29.13 -5.13 -13.90
CA ALA A 19 28.61 -5.32 -12.54
C ALA A 19 28.87 -6.73 -11.97
N LEU A 20 29.23 -7.66 -12.86
CA LEU A 20 29.62 -9.03 -12.56
C LEU A 20 31.14 -9.19 -12.41
N ASP A 21 31.93 -8.17 -12.76
CA ASP A 21 33.38 -8.24 -12.66
C ASP A 21 33.84 -7.96 -11.23
N HIS A 22 34.26 -9.03 -10.55
CA HIS A 22 34.81 -8.94 -9.21
C HIS A 22 36.29 -8.52 -9.19
N GLY A 23 36.96 -8.43 -10.34
CA GLY A 23 38.40 -8.18 -10.43
C GLY A 23 39.27 -9.34 -9.90
N LEU A 24 38.68 -10.52 -9.70
CA LEU A 24 39.30 -11.70 -9.08
C LEU A 24 39.76 -12.77 -10.09
N GLU A 25 39.88 -12.41 -11.36
CA GLU A 25 40.24 -13.34 -12.43
C GLU A 25 41.63 -13.97 -12.20
N GLN A 26 41.70 -15.29 -12.34
CA GLN A 26 42.95 -16.05 -12.20
C GLN A 26 43.25 -16.85 -13.47
N PRO A 27 44.54 -17.07 -13.82
CA PRO A 27 44.92 -17.75 -15.07
C PRO A 27 44.37 -19.18 -15.23
N ASP A 28 44.11 -19.89 -14.12
CA ASP A 28 43.62 -21.26 -14.09
C ASP A 28 42.12 -21.38 -14.42
N TRP A 29 41.37 -20.27 -14.43
CA TRP A 29 39.92 -20.28 -14.67
C TRP A 29 39.57 -20.66 -16.10
N VAL A 30 40.40 -20.32 -17.08
CA VAL A 30 40.22 -20.73 -18.49
C VAL A 30 40.30 -22.26 -18.59
N THR A 31 41.29 -22.87 -17.93
CA THR A 31 41.45 -24.33 -17.90
C THR A 31 40.28 -24.99 -17.17
N ALA A 32 39.86 -24.44 -16.03
CA ALA A 32 38.71 -24.94 -15.28
C ALA A 32 37.42 -24.91 -16.11
N ALA A 33 37.14 -23.80 -16.81
CA ALA A 33 35.95 -23.66 -17.65
C ALA A 33 35.98 -24.57 -18.88
N THR A 34 37.16 -24.83 -19.46
CA THR A 34 37.30 -25.70 -20.63
C THR A 34 37.14 -27.18 -20.27
N GLY A 35 37.48 -27.57 -19.04
CA GLY A 35 37.38 -28.95 -18.56
C GLY A 35 36.10 -29.27 -17.77
N ALA A 36 35.19 -28.31 -17.60
CA ALA A 36 33.94 -28.51 -16.86
C ALA A 36 32.87 -29.17 -17.74
N ASP A 37 32.19 -30.18 -17.18
CA ASP A 37 31.05 -30.84 -17.83
C ASP A 37 29.71 -30.23 -17.37
N LYS A 38 29.70 -29.63 -16.16
CA LYS A 38 28.54 -28.97 -15.55
C LYS A 38 28.96 -27.69 -14.85
N LEU A 39 28.03 -26.73 -14.74
CA LEU A 39 28.30 -25.48 -14.00
C LEU A 39 28.63 -25.68 -12.52
N SER A 40 28.20 -26.81 -11.93
CA SER A 40 28.54 -27.17 -10.54
C SER A 40 30.02 -27.48 -10.33
N ASP A 41 30.76 -27.74 -11.40
CA ASP A 41 32.19 -28.04 -11.35
C ASP A 41 33.02 -26.74 -11.19
N LEU A 42 32.37 -25.58 -11.34
CA LEU A 42 32.95 -24.25 -11.25
C LEU A 42 32.53 -23.55 -9.96
N LYS A 43 33.45 -22.77 -9.38
CA LYS A 43 33.16 -21.87 -8.26
C LYS A 43 32.19 -20.77 -8.70
N PRO A 44 31.43 -20.16 -7.76
CA PRO A 44 30.50 -19.09 -8.09
C PRO A 44 31.11 -17.94 -8.92
N ALA A 45 32.28 -17.45 -8.51
CA ALA A 45 32.99 -16.40 -9.25
C ALA A 45 33.45 -16.83 -10.64
N GLN A 46 33.79 -18.12 -10.84
CA GLN A 46 34.18 -18.68 -12.13
C GLN A 46 32.98 -18.77 -13.09
N VAL A 47 31.80 -19.13 -12.58
CA VAL A 47 30.56 -19.13 -13.37
C VAL A 47 30.21 -17.72 -13.83
N THR A 48 30.26 -16.75 -12.91
CA THR A 48 30.02 -15.34 -13.23
C THR A 48 30.98 -14.83 -14.31
N TRP A 49 32.28 -15.11 -14.15
CA TRP A 49 33.30 -14.77 -15.15
C TRP A 49 33.08 -15.47 -16.49
N LEU A 50 32.74 -16.75 -16.51
CA LEU A 50 32.55 -17.54 -17.73
C LEU A 50 31.50 -16.90 -18.65
N PHE A 51 30.35 -16.57 -18.09
CA PHE A 51 29.27 -15.94 -18.85
C PHE A 51 29.56 -14.47 -19.17
N ALA A 52 30.20 -13.73 -18.27
CA ALA A 52 30.55 -12.32 -18.48
C ALA A 52 31.60 -12.11 -19.58
N LYS A 53 32.70 -12.89 -19.56
CA LYS A 53 33.84 -12.69 -20.46
C LYS A 53 34.66 -13.95 -20.81
N GLY A 54 34.34 -15.12 -20.26
CA GLY A 54 35.07 -16.37 -20.54
C GLY A 54 34.82 -16.96 -21.94
N PRO A 55 35.45 -18.09 -22.29
CA PRO A 55 35.38 -18.69 -23.63
C PRO A 55 33.96 -19.07 -24.08
N GLU A 56 33.55 -18.65 -25.28
CA GLU A 56 32.17 -18.85 -25.77
C GLU A 56 31.80 -20.32 -25.96
N ALA A 57 32.71 -21.14 -26.49
CA ALA A 57 32.44 -22.55 -26.74
C ALA A 57 32.10 -23.30 -25.44
N SER A 58 32.87 -23.06 -24.39
CA SER A 58 32.64 -23.63 -23.05
C SER A 58 31.33 -23.14 -22.44
N ALA A 59 31.05 -21.83 -22.55
CA ALA A 59 29.80 -21.26 -22.06
C ALA A 59 28.57 -21.86 -22.76
N ARG A 60 28.58 -21.98 -24.10
CA ARG A 60 27.48 -22.58 -24.88
C ARG A 60 27.27 -24.06 -24.55
N ALA A 61 28.35 -24.83 -24.41
CA ALA A 61 28.26 -26.24 -24.02
C ALA A 61 27.58 -26.42 -22.65
N LEU A 62 27.90 -25.54 -21.70
CA LEU A 62 27.36 -25.60 -20.33
C LEU A 62 25.94 -25.02 -20.20
N LEU A 63 25.51 -24.14 -21.13
CA LEU A 63 24.11 -23.68 -21.23
C LEU A 63 23.17 -24.81 -21.63
N ALA A 64 23.61 -25.72 -22.51
CA ALA A 64 22.80 -26.81 -23.01
C ALA A 64 22.54 -27.91 -21.96
N THR A 65 23.40 -28.02 -20.94
CA THR A 65 23.42 -29.16 -20.01
C THR A 65 22.87 -28.87 -18.61
N THR A 66 22.63 -27.60 -18.25
CA THR A 66 22.30 -27.22 -16.86
C THR A 66 21.10 -26.28 -16.75
N LEU A 67 20.27 -26.48 -15.72
CA LEU A 67 18.99 -25.80 -15.57
C LEU A 67 18.98 -24.64 -14.54
N PHE A 68 19.87 -24.57 -13.52
CA PHE A 68 19.72 -23.54 -12.45
C PHE A 68 21.01 -22.78 -12.11
N LEU A 69 20.91 -21.45 -12.07
CA LEU A 69 21.93 -20.56 -11.52
C LEU A 69 21.66 -20.30 -10.02
N ARG A 70 22.63 -20.58 -9.13
CA ARG A 70 22.51 -20.32 -7.67
C ARG A 70 23.15 -19.00 -7.21
N GLN A 71 23.35 -18.05 -8.13
CA GLN A 71 24.16 -16.84 -7.88
C GLN A 71 23.38 -15.69 -7.20
N ARG A 72 24.06 -14.84 -6.42
CA ARG A 72 23.46 -13.60 -5.86
C ARG A 72 23.00 -12.63 -6.97
N GLN A 73 23.70 -12.62 -8.11
CA GLN A 73 23.47 -11.74 -9.27
C GLN A 73 22.78 -12.45 -10.45
N ARG A 74 21.89 -13.42 -10.18
CA ARG A 74 21.17 -14.23 -11.19
C ARG A 74 20.57 -13.43 -12.35
N VAL A 75 19.96 -12.28 -12.08
CA VAL A 75 19.33 -11.44 -13.10
C VAL A 75 20.37 -10.90 -14.08
N ASP A 76 21.45 -10.31 -13.57
CA ASP A 76 22.51 -9.74 -14.41
C ASP A 76 23.24 -10.83 -15.19
N LEU A 77 23.49 -11.98 -14.56
CA LEU A 77 24.09 -13.13 -15.22
C LEU A 77 23.22 -13.66 -16.36
N GLY A 78 21.91 -13.80 -16.13
CA GLY A 78 20.94 -14.21 -17.15
C GLY A 78 20.87 -13.21 -18.31
N ARG A 79 20.83 -11.91 -18.03
CA ARG A 79 20.84 -10.85 -19.06
C ARG A 79 22.08 -10.95 -19.95
N VAL A 80 23.26 -11.05 -19.36
CA VAL A 80 24.52 -11.16 -20.10
C VAL A 80 24.56 -12.45 -20.93
N ALA A 81 24.13 -13.58 -20.35
CA ALA A 81 24.07 -14.85 -21.06
C ALA A 81 23.14 -14.78 -22.28
N ILE A 82 21.92 -14.25 -22.13
CA ILE A 82 20.96 -14.14 -23.25
C ILE A 82 21.47 -13.17 -24.32
N ALA A 83 22.05 -12.04 -23.92
CA ALA A 83 22.56 -11.07 -24.89
C ALA A 83 23.78 -11.58 -25.68
N ARG A 84 24.57 -12.47 -25.08
CA ARG A 84 25.75 -13.06 -25.70
C ARG A 84 25.45 -14.33 -26.52
N PHE A 85 24.52 -15.16 -26.05
CA PHE A 85 24.27 -16.50 -26.62
C PHE A 85 22.92 -16.64 -27.34
N GLU A 86 22.01 -15.69 -27.17
CA GLU A 86 20.71 -15.59 -27.88
C GLU A 86 19.86 -16.86 -27.76
N LEU A 87 19.46 -17.48 -28.88
CA LEU A 87 18.57 -18.67 -28.87
C LEU A 87 19.14 -19.84 -28.06
N ASP A 88 20.47 -19.98 -27.98
CA ASP A 88 21.10 -21.05 -27.19
C ASP A 88 20.84 -20.89 -25.69
N ALA A 89 20.48 -19.68 -25.24
CA ALA A 89 20.12 -19.39 -23.85
C ALA A 89 18.60 -19.52 -23.56
N LEU A 90 17.76 -19.87 -24.55
CA LEU A 90 16.31 -20.02 -24.34
C LEU A 90 15.95 -21.04 -23.24
N PRO A 91 16.56 -22.25 -23.17
CA PRO A 91 16.27 -23.20 -22.10
C PRO A 91 16.57 -22.64 -20.70
N LEU A 92 17.69 -21.91 -20.56
CA LEU A 92 18.04 -21.20 -19.32
C LEU A 92 16.97 -20.16 -18.99
N ALA A 93 16.58 -19.32 -19.95
CA ALA A 93 15.60 -18.27 -19.75
C ALA A 93 14.23 -18.81 -19.33
N LEU A 94 13.75 -19.88 -19.98
CA LEU A 94 12.49 -20.54 -19.62
C LEU A 94 12.52 -21.12 -18.21
N ASN A 95 13.62 -21.75 -17.81
CA ASN A 95 13.71 -22.36 -16.49
C ASN A 95 13.86 -21.33 -15.36
N GLU A 96 14.76 -20.34 -15.54
CA GLU A 96 14.95 -19.25 -14.58
C GLU A 96 13.65 -18.43 -14.39
N ALA A 97 12.97 -18.09 -15.50
CA ALA A 97 11.72 -17.37 -15.44
C ALA A 97 10.56 -18.21 -14.89
N GLY A 98 10.57 -19.53 -15.11
CA GLY A 98 9.58 -20.46 -14.56
C GLY A 98 9.71 -20.63 -13.03
N GLU A 99 10.92 -20.56 -12.49
CA GLU A 99 11.17 -20.65 -11.04
C GLU A 99 10.75 -19.37 -10.30
N ASN A 100 11.11 -18.20 -10.82
CA ASN A 100 10.82 -16.91 -10.20
C ASN A 100 10.42 -15.87 -11.25
N ALA A 101 9.16 -15.94 -11.67
CA ALA A 101 8.62 -15.05 -12.70
C ALA A 101 8.74 -13.57 -12.34
N ASP A 102 8.62 -13.19 -11.06
CA ASP A 102 8.71 -11.78 -10.66
C ASP A 102 10.10 -11.20 -10.91
N ARG A 103 11.15 -11.92 -10.49
CA ARG A 103 12.52 -11.43 -10.60
C ARG A 103 13.18 -11.73 -11.94
N LEU A 104 12.81 -12.85 -12.57
CA LEU A 104 13.51 -13.41 -13.73
C LEU A 104 12.63 -13.45 -15.00
N GLY A 105 11.35 -13.09 -14.92
CA GLY A 105 10.44 -13.09 -16.07
C GLY A 105 10.89 -12.19 -17.23
N LEU A 106 11.63 -11.12 -16.93
CA LEU A 106 12.20 -10.22 -17.95
C LEU A 106 13.13 -10.93 -18.94
N LEU A 107 13.71 -12.07 -18.55
CA LEU A 107 14.61 -12.87 -19.39
C LEU A 107 13.88 -13.45 -20.61
N LEU A 108 12.54 -13.56 -20.57
CA LEU A 108 11.76 -14.03 -21.72
C LEU A 108 11.41 -12.95 -22.74
N LEU A 109 11.58 -11.66 -22.41
CA LEU A 109 11.18 -10.55 -23.29
C LEU A 109 11.72 -10.68 -24.72
N PRO A 110 12.97 -11.12 -24.97
CA PRO A 110 13.47 -11.22 -26.34
C PRO A 110 12.90 -12.39 -27.16
N PHE A 111 12.32 -13.43 -26.55
CA PHE A 111 12.01 -14.68 -27.24
C PHE A 111 10.56 -14.78 -27.72
N SER A 112 10.33 -14.97 -29.02
CA SER A 112 9.00 -15.05 -29.66
C SER A 112 8.48 -16.50 -29.87
N GLY A 113 8.84 -17.43 -28.98
CA GLY A 113 8.49 -18.85 -29.10
C GLY A 113 7.16 -19.25 -28.42
N PRO A 114 6.53 -20.37 -28.83
CA PRO A 114 5.28 -20.86 -28.21
C PRO A 114 5.46 -21.28 -26.74
N GLU A 115 6.64 -21.74 -26.34
CA GLU A 115 6.96 -22.07 -24.95
C GLU A 115 6.94 -20.83 -24.05
N ALA A 116 7.50 -19.71 -24.55
CA ALA A 116 7.44 -18.43 -23.87
C ALA A 116 5.99 -17.92 -23.78
N ALA A 117 5.21 -18.02 -24.86
CA ALA A 117 3.80 -17.63 -24.89
C ALA A 117 2.96 -18.38 -23.84
N ALA A 118 3.13 -19.70 -23.75
CA ALA A 118 2.38 -20.54 -22.82
C ALA A 118 2.74 -20.23 -21.35
N LEU A 119 4.02 -19.98 -21.07
CA LEU A 119 4.51 -19.64 -19.73
C LEU A 119 4.03 -18.24 -19.31
N VAL A 120 4.19 -17.25 -20.18
CA VAL A 120 3.76 -15.85 -20.00
C VAL A 120 2.26 -15.72 -19.81
N ALA A 121 1.44 -16.44 -20.58
CA ALA A 121 -0.01 -16.39 -20.44
C ALA A 121 -0.46 -16.79 -19.03
N GLY A 122 0.28 -17.69 -18.37
CA GLY A 122 0.05 -18.06 -16.99
C GLY A 122 0.26 -16.93 -15.99
N TRP A 123 1.11 -15.96 -16.30
CA TRP A 123 1.52 -14.89 -15.39
C TRP A 123 0.58 -13.70 -15.34
N LEU A 124 -0.35 -13.54 -16.30
CA LEU A 124 -1.35 -12.46 -16.25
C LEU A 124 -2.23 -12.49 -15.00
N ARG A 125 -2.41 -13.68 -14.41
CA ARG A 125 -3.15 -13.89 -13.16
C ARG A 125 -2.29 -13.78 -11.92
N HIS A 126 -0.97 -13.74 -12.08
CA HIS A 126 -0.06 -13.54 -10.96
C HIS A 126 -0.10 -12.07 -10.54
N LEU A 127 0.35 -11.83 -9.31
CA LEU A 127 0.60 -10.52 -8.77
C LEU A 127 2.11 -10.29 -8.83
N GLY A 128 2.52 -9.03 -8.93
CA GLY A 128 3.91 -8.60 -9.00
C GLY A 128 4.42 -8.43 -10.43
N SER A 129 5.73 -8.34 -10.56
CA SER A 129 6.44 -8.10 -11.82
C SER A 129 6.20 -9.20 -12.86
N ALA A 130 5.83 -10.42 -12.46
CA ALA A 130 5.48 -11.51 -13.40
C ALA A 130 4.37 -11.08 -14.38
N ARG A 131 3.37 -10.35 -13.88
CA ARG A 131 2.26 -9.82 -14.69
C ARG A 131 2.71 -8.70 -15.62
N LEU A 132 3.62 -7.83 -15.16
CA LEU A 132 4.25 -6.81 -16.00
C LEU A 132 5.03 -7.45 -17.16
N TRP A 133 5.86 -8.45 -16.88
CA TRP A 133 6.62 -9.17 -17.91
C TRP A 133 5.70 -9.84 -18.92
N ALA A 134 4.58 -10.38 -18.46
CA ALA A 134 3.58 -10.97 -19.35
C ALA A 134 3.02 -9.97 -20.35
N ARG A 135 2.66 -8.77 -19.86
CA ARG A 135 2.10 -7.70 -20.68
C ARG A 135 3.12 -7.12 -21.65
N LEU A 136 4.35 -6.86 -21.19
CA LEU A 136 5.46 -6.43 -22.04
C LEU A 136 5.74 -7.44 -23.15
N TRP A 137 5.73 -8.73 -22.82
CA TRP A 137 5.94 -9.79 -23.79
C TRP A 137 4.78 -9.88 -24.80
N LEU A 138 3.52 -9.85 -24.34
CA LEU A 138 2.33 -9.89 -25.21
C LEU A 138 2.25 -8.68 -26.15
N ALA A 139 2.60 -7.49 -25.67
CA ALA A 139 2.64 -6.27 -26.48
C ALA A 139 3.79 -6.31 -27.51
N ARG A 140 4.91 -6.94 -27.16
CA ARG A 140 6.07 -7.08 -28.04
C ARG A 140 5.91 -8.17 -29.10
N HIS A 141 5.17 -9.23 -28.77
CA HIS A 141 5.01 -10.42 -29.62
C HIS A 141 3.53 -10.76 -29.90
N PRO A 142 2.69 -9.82 -30.35
CA PRO A 142 1.24 -10.04 -30.44
C PRO A 142 0.84 -11.14 -31.43
N GLU A 143 1.53 -11.24 -32.56
CA GLU A 143 1.27 -12.28 -33.59
C GLU A 143 1.68 -13.67 -33.10
N ALA A 144 2.90 -13.80 -32.56
CA ALA A 144 3.40 -15.07 -32.03
C ALA A 144 2.58 -15.55 -30.82
N ALA A 145 2.11 -14.61 -29.98
CA ALA A 145 1.20 -14.90 -28.88
C ALA A 145 -0.14 -15.45 -29.38
N ALA A 146 -0.74 -14.79 -30.37
CA ALA A 146 -2.01 -15.21 -30.95
C ALA A 146 -1.93 -16.61 -31.57
N GLU A 147 -0.90 -16.85 -32.38
CA GLU A 147 -0.66 -18.15 -33.04
C GLU A 147 -0.54 -19.29 -32.02
N ALA A 148 0.18 -19.05 -30.92
CA ALA A 148 0.38 -20.06 -29.87
C ALA A 148 -0.84 -20.27 -28.97
N LEU A 149 -1.61 -19.21 -28.65
CA LEU A 149 -2.63 -19.24 -27.59
C LEU A 149 -4.05 -19.52 -28.09
N VAL A 150 -4.39 -19.22 -29.35
CA VAL A 150 -5.73 -19.48 -29.91
C VAL A 150 -6.11 -20.97 -29.83
N PRO A 151 -5.24 -21.94 -30.18
CA PRO A 151 -5.55 -23.37 -30.03
C PRO A 151 -5.79 -23.78 -28.57
N ALA A 152 -5.05 -23.18 -27.62
CA ALA A 152 -5.21 -23.46 -26.19
C ALA A 152 -6.54 -22.90 -25.64
N ALA A 153 -6.97 -21.73 -26.09
CA ALA A 153 -8.26 -21.12 -25.73
C ALA A 153 -9.46 -21.92 -26.28
N ALA A 154 -9.33 -22.54 -27.45
CA ALA A 154 -10.34 -23.41 -28.05
C ALA A 154 -10.40 -24.82 -27.41
N GLY A 155 -9.47 -25.13 -26.50
CA GLY A 155 -9.33 -26.44 -25.88
C GLY A 155 -10.36 -26.78 -24.80
N LYS A 156 -10.08 -27.87 -24.07
CA LYS A 156 -10.92 -28.34 -22.95
C LYS A 156 -10.91 -27.31 -21.79
N PRO A 157 -12.01 -27.20 -21.02
CA PRO A 157 -12.03 -26.40 -19.80
C PRO A 157 -10.88 -26.76 -18.85
N GLY A 158 -10.15 -25.77 -18.37
CA GLY A 158 -9.00 -25.95 -17.48
C GLY A 158 -8.13 -24.68 -17.39
N ARG A 159 -7.07 -24.73 -16.55
CA ARG A 159 -6.19 -23.59 -16.28
C ARG A 159 -5.49 -23.07 -17.55
N ALA A 160 -5.02 -23.96 -18.42
CA ALA A 160 -4.35 -23.58 -19.67
C ALA A 160 -5.28 -22.80 -20.60
N ARG A 161 -6.52 -23.26 -20.77
CA ARG A 161 -7.55 -22.53 -21.53
C ARG A 161 -7.82 -21.16 -20.94
N GLN A 162 -7.99 -21.08 -19.63
CA GLN A 162 -8.32 -19.84 -18.96
C GLN A 162 -7.19 -18.80 -19.07
N ASN A 163 -5.93 -19.24 -18.92
CA ASN A 163 -4.76 -18.39 -19.14
C ASN A 163 -4.69 -17.87 -20.59
N ALA A 164 -4.97 -18.73 -21.56
CA ALA A 164 -5.01 -18.34 -22.97
C ALA A 164 -6.14 -17.35 -23.28
N GLU A 165 -7.34 -17.58 -22.75
CA GLU A 165 -8.48 -16.65 -22.89
C GLU A 165 -8.17 -15.27 -22.29
N ASP A 166 -7.53 -15.22 -21.12
CA ASP A 166 -7.15 -13.96 -20.46
C ASP A 166 -6.07 -13.21 -21.26
N ALA A 167 -5.07 -13.91 -21.80
CA ALA A 167 -4.05 -13.33 -22.66
C ALA A 167 -4.58 -12.80 -23.99
N LEU A 168 -5.51 -13.53 -24.62
CA LEU A 168 -6.17 -13.09 -25.85
C LEU A 168 -7.10 -11.90 -25.61
N ARG A 169 -7.78 -11.86 -24.46
CA ARG A 169 -8.59 -10.69 -24.05
C ARG A 169 -7.69 -9.46 -23.85
N TYR A 170 -6.52 -9.64 -23.24
CA TYR A 170 -5.53 -8.57 -23.11
C TYR A 170 -5.06 -8.06 -24.48
N LEU A 171 -4.70 -8.94 -25.42
CA LEU A 171 -4.32 -8.56 -26.79
C LEU A 171 -5.43 -7.76 -27.49
N ALA A 172 -6.68 -8.20 -27.37
CA ALA A 172 -7.83 -7.46 -27.90
C ALA A 172 -7.96 -6.07 -27.28
N ALA A 173 -7.76 -5.94 -25.96
CA ALA A 173 -7.84 -4.67 -25.23
C ALA A 173 -6.75 -3.66 -25.66
N ILE A 174 -5.57 -4.13 -26.06
CA ILE A 174 -4.49 -3.27 -26.57
C ILE A 174 -4.52 -3.09 -28.10
N GLY A 175 -5.63 -3.43 -28.76
CA GLY A 175 -5.84 -3.15 -30.19
C GLY A 175 -5.34 -4.23 -31.15
N HIS A 176 -5.04 -5.44 -30.68
CA HIS A 176 -4.70 -6.60 -31.51
C HIS A 176 -5.86 -7.61 -31.56
N PRO A 177 -6.81 -7.48 -32.51
CA PRO A 177 -8.00 -8.33 -32.58
C PRO A 177 -7.66 -9.70 -33.19
N SER A 178 -7.15 -10.61 -32.37
CA SER A 178 -6.79 -11.98 -32.79
C SER A 178 -7.82 -13.04 -32.36
N PHE A 179 -8.67 -12.73 -31.38
CA PHE A 179 -9.72 -13.63 -30.89
C PHE A 179 -10.82 -12.84 -30.15
N SER A 180 -12.09 -13.08 -30.50
CA SER A 180 -13.23 -12.58 -29.71
C SER A 180 -13.57 -13.63 -28.67
N PRO A 181 -13.30 -13.42 -27.36
CA PRO A 181 -13.66 -14.39 -26.35
C PRO A 181 -15.18 -14.61 -26.36
N THR A 182 -15.61 -15.87 -26.39
CA THR A 182 -16.98 -16.21 -25.97
C THR A 182 -17.17 -15.68 -24.55
N ALA A 183 -18.32 -15.04 -24.28
CA ALA A 183 -18.68 -14.58 -22.94
C ALA A 183 -18.31 -15.65 -21.89
N PRO A 184 -17.75 -15.26 -20.73
CA PRO A 184 -17.27 -16.22 -19.74
C PRO A 184 -18.37 -17.25 -19.46
N ALA A 185 -17.98 -18.53 -19.46
CA ALA A 185 -18.92 -19.62 -19.21
C ALA A 185 -19.67 -19.34 -17.90
N VAL A 186 -20.99 -19.16 -17.99
CA VAL A 186 -21.91 -19.05 -16.84
C VAL A 186 -21.49 -20.10 -15.81
N ARG A 187 -21.29 -19.70 -14.55
CA ARG A 187 -21.03 -20.65 -13.45
C ARG A 187 -22.11 -21.74 -13.45
N LYS A 188 -21.80 -22.90 -14.06
CA LYS A 188 -22.72 -24.04 -14.14
C LYS A 188 -22.74 -24.73 -12.77
N GLY A 189 -23.63 -24.28 -11.92
CA GLY A 189 -23.95 -24.89 -10.63
C GLY A 189 -25.37 -24.49 -10.24
N LYS A 190 -26.10 -25.40 -9.58
CA LYS A 190 -27.43 -25.10 -9.04
C LYS A 190 -27.26 -24.04 -7.95
N ALA A 191 -28.04 -22.96 -8.00
CA ALA A 191 -28.00 -21.92 -6.98
C ALA A 191 -28.32 -22.53 -5.59
N PRO A 192 -27.68 -22.06 -4.51
CA PRO A 192 -27.92 -22.56 -3.16
C PRO A 192 -29.39 -22.48 -2.76
N ALA A 193 -29.87 -23.38 -1.90
CA ALA A 193 -31.28 -23.42 -1.52
C ALA A 193 -31.76 -22.14 -0.82
N TRP A 194 -30.87 -21.43 -0.12
CA TRP A 194 -31.16 -20.14 0.52
C TRP A 194 -31.29 -18.96 -0.46
N THR A 195 -30.90 -19.12 -1.73
CA THR A 195 -31.11 -18.11 -2.77
C THR A 195 -32.52 -18.15 -3.40
N ARG A 196 -33.41 -19.04 -2.94
CA ARG A 196 -34.75 -19.12 -3.52
C ARG A 196 -35.56 -17.86 -3.20
N PRO A 197 -36.30 -17.29 -4.17
CA PRO A 197 -37.11 -16.09 -3.93
C PRO A 197 -38.07 -16.23 -2.73
N GLU A 198 -38.56 -17.44 -2.45
CA GLU A 198 -39.47 -17.70 -1.31
C GLU A 198 -38.83 -17.48 0.07
N ARG A 199 -37.49 -17.46 0.16
CA ARG A 199 -36.73 -17.37 1.42
C ARG A 199 -36.08 -16.01 1.64
N LEU A 200 -36.13 -15.13 0.64
CA LEU A 200 -35.50 -13.82 0.67
C LEU A 200 -36.57 -12.74 0.81
N PRO A 201 -36.24 -11.57 1.37
CA PRO A 201 -37.18 -10.47 1.47
C PRO A 201 -37.61 -9.99 0.07
N GLU A 202 -38.87 -9.58 -0.06
CA GLU A 202 -39.41 -9.09 -1.33
C GLU A 202 -38.81 -7.73 -1.70
N ILE A 203 -38.36 -7.59 -2.95
CA ILE A 203 -37.77 -6.33 -3.45
C ILE A 203 -38.90 -5.41 -3.89
N ARG A 204 -39.03 -4.24 -3.25
CA ARG A 204 -40.04 -3.23 -3.60
C ARG A 204 -39.68 -2.50 -4.90
N LEU A 205 -40.69 -2.19 -5.70
CA LEU A 205 -40.54 -1.33 -6.87
C LEU A 205 -40.84 0.14 -6.51
N ALA A 206 -40.12 1.07 -7.13
CA ALA A 206 -40.32 2.51 -6.97
C ALA A 206 -41.71 2.97 -7.45
N SER A 207 -42.31 2.25 -8.41
CA SER A 207 -43.68 2.46 -8.88
C SER A 207 -44.76 1.91 -7.94
N GLY A 208 -44.36 1.26 -6.84
CA GLY A 208 -45.25 0.45 -6.00
C GLY A 208 -45.34 -1.00 -6.49
N GLY A 209 -45.61 -1.92 -5.55
CA GLY A 209 -45.58 -3.37 -5.77
C GLY A 209 -44.21 -4.00 -5.52
N PHE A 210 -44.08 -5.29 -5.87
CA PHE A 210 -42.87 -6.09 -5.64
C PHE A 210 -42.33 -6.66 -6.94
N LEU A 211 -41.02 -6.87 -6.99
CA LEU A 211 -40.35 -7.49 -8.12
C LEU A 211 -40.84 -8.95 -8.28
N PRO A 212 -41.30 -9.37 -9.47
CA PRO A 212 -41.77 -10.73 -9.69
C PRO A 212 -40.69 -11.78 -9.41
N SER A 213 -41.07 -12.96 -8.90
CA SER A 213 -40.12 -14.02 -8.55
C SER A 213 -39.23 -14.48 -9.72
N ALA A 214 -39.76 -14.46 -10.96
CA ALA A 214 -38.97 -14.77 -12.15
C ALA A 214 -37.84 -13.76 -12.40
N ASP A 215 -38.06 -12.50 -12.00
CA ASP A 215 -37.10 -11.41 -12.17
C ASP A 215 -36.07 -11.44 -11.04
N VAL A 216 -36.48 -11.82 -9.82
CA VAL A 216 -35.57 -12.11 -8.70
C VAL A 216 -34.58 -13.23 -9.07
N VAL A 217 -35.04 -14.31 -9.73
CA VAL A 217 -34.15 -15.38 -10.21
C VAL A 217 -33.14 -14.85 -11.23
N ARG A 218 -33.58 -14.03 -12.19
CA ARG A 218 -32.66 -13.41 -13.17
C ARG A 218 -31.64 -12.49 -12.49
N LEU A 219 -32.07 -11.72 -11.49
CA LEU A 219 -31.20 -10.86 -10.69
C LEU A 219 -30.12 -11.69 -9.98
N ILE A 220 -30.50 -12.78 -9.31
CA ILE A 220 -29.55 -13.68 -8.64
C ILE A 220 -28.56 -14.29 -9.65
N ASP A 221 -29.04 -14.76 -10.80
CA ASP A 221 -28.15 -15.33 -11.81
C ASP A 221 -27.15 -14.31 -12.37
N ALA A 222 -27.56 -13.04 -12.49
CA ALA A 222 -26.66 -11.94 -12.86
C ALA A 222 -25.65 -11.64 -11.73
N LEU A 223 -26.08 -11.56 -10.48
CA LEU A 223 -25.22 -11.32 -9.32
C LEU A 223 -24.18 -12.44 -9.12
N ARG A 224 -24.52 -13.69 -9.49
CA ARG A 224 -23.57 -14.82 -9.50
C ARG A 224 -22.44 -14.66 -10.51
N GLN A 225 -22.59 -13.76 -11.49
CA GLN A 225 -21.54 -13.36 -12.44
C GLN A 225 -20.78 -12.11 -12.02
N ALA A 226 -21.10 -11.50 -10.86
CA ALA A 226 -20.34 -10.37 -10.32
C ALA A 226 -18.87 -10.77 -10.19
N ARG A 227 -18.00 -9.89 -10.69
CA ARG A 227 -16.56 -10.08 -10.77
C ARG A 227 -15.87 -8.73 -10.60
N LEU A 228 -14.58 -8.77 -10.30
CA LEU A 228 -13.75 -7.58 -10.45
C LEU A 228 -13.58 -7.26 -11.94
N ASP A 229 -13.48 -5.98 -12.27
CA ASP A 229 -13.14 -5.49 -13.60
C ASP A 229 -11.75 -6.00 -14.02
N ASP A 230 -11.47 -5.89 -15.31
CA ASP A 230 -10.10 -6.07 -15.78
C ASP A 230 -9.24 -4.92 -15.20
N PRO A 231 -8.05 -5.21 -14.65
CA PRO A 231 -7.22 -4.18 -14.01
C PRO A 231 -6.90 -3.03 -14.97
N LEU A 232 -7.14 -1.80 -14.50
CA LEU A 232 -6.81 -0.57 -15.20
C LEU A 232 -5.29 -0.37 -15.14
N GLU A 233 -4.57 -0.99 -16.07
CA GLU A 233 -3.12 -0.88 -16.07
C GLU A 233 -2.62 -0.05 -17.26
N PRO A 234 -1.69 0.89 -17.04
CA PRO A 234 -1.11 1.66 -18.12
C PRO A 234 -0.38 0.73 -19.10
N PRO A 235 -0.17 1.16 -20.36
CA PRO A 235 0.53 0.36 -21.36
C PRO A 235 1.90 -0.09 -20.84
N PRO A 236 2.33 -1.33 -21.11
CA PRO A 236 3.66 -1.77 -20.74
C PRO A 236 4.73 -0.82 -21.28
N GLY A 237 5.56 -0.25 -20.39
CA GLY A 237 6.62 0.69 -20.74
C GLY A 237 6.27 2.19 -20.64
N SER A 238 5.09 2.56 -20.13
CA SER A 238 4.85 3.93 -19.67
C SER A 238 5.90 4.32 -18.64
N LEU A 239 6.50 5.50 -18.80
CA LEU A 239 7.46 6.09 -17.86
C LEU A 239 6.68 6.83 -16.76
N ASP A 240 7.23 6.90 -15.55
CA ASP A 240 6.75 7.87 -14.56
C ASP A 240 7.15 9.30 -14.97
N ASP A 241 6.69 10.32 -14.22
CA ASP A 241 7.06 11.73 -14.43
C ASP A 241 8.58 12.01 -14.29
N GLY A 242 9.42 10.99 -14.01
CA GLY A 242 10.87 11.05 -13.83
C GLY A 242 11.66 10.13 -14.77
N ASP A 243 11.12 9.74 -15.92
CA ASP A 243 11.80 8.91 -16.95
C ASP A 243 12.22 7.50 -16.47
N ARG A 244 11.70 7.05 -15.32
CA ARG A 244 11.91 5.67 -14.85
C ARG A 244 10.86 4.78 -15.50
N PRO A 245 11.21 3.55 -15.95
CA PRO A 245 10.20 2.58 -16.33
C PRO A 245 9.27 2.42 -15.13
N LEU A 246 7.96 2.62 -15.33
CA LEU A 246 6.99 2.38 -14.28
C LEU A 246 7.14 0.91 -13.90
N VAL A 247 7.86 0.65 -12.81
CA VAL A 247 7.85 -0.66 -12.18
C VAL A 247 6.41 -0.80 -11.72
N VAL A 248 5.60 -1.49 -12.52
CA VAL A 248 4.30 -1.96 -12.09
C VAL A 248 4.60 -3.03 -11.06
N GLU A 249 4.99 -2.60 -9.86
CA GLU A 249 4.63 -3.35 -8.68
C GLU A 249 3.10 -3.51 -8.82
N SER A 250 2.62 -4.74 -8.93
CA SER A 250 1.17 -4.98 -9.10
C SER A 250 0.33 -4.41 -7.96
N SER A 251 0.96 -3.97 -6.86
CA SER A 251 0.39 -3.11 -5.83
C SER A 251 0.16 -1.67 -6.32
N ALA A 252 1.07 -1.09 -7.11
CA ALA A 252 0.97 0.25 -7.72
C ALA A 252 0.01 0.33 -8.93
N ALA A 253 -0.30 -0.78 -9.59
CA ALA A 253 -1.39 -0.84 -10.56
C ALA A 253 -2.73 -0.53 -9.89
N ALA A 254 -3.59 0.23 -10.58
CA ALA A 254 -4.95 0.46 -10.11
C ALA A 254 -5.65 -0.90 -9.90
N GLN A 255 -5.96 -1.21 -8.63
CA GLN A 255 -6.72 -2.40 -8.28
C GLN A 255 -8.09 -2.37 -8.97
N PRO A 256 -8.56 -3.50 -9.51
CA PRO A 256 -9.83 -3.55 -10.19
C PRO A 256 -10.98 -3.37 -9.20
N LEU A 257 -11.95 -2.53 -9.57
CA LEU A 257 -13.21 -2.41 -8.83
C LEU A 257 -14.16 -3.54 -9.17
N VAL A 258 -15.31 -3.60 -8.50
CA VAL A 258 -16.38 -4.52 -8.90
C VAL A 258 -16.98 -4.03 -10.22
N ALA A 259 -17.00 -4.92 -11.22
CA ALA A 259 -17.54 -4.66 -12.54
C ALA A 259 -19.02 -4.27 -12.47
N ALA A 260 -19.40 -3.22 -13.18
CA ALA A 260 -20.79 -2.78 -13.24
C ALA A 260 -21.67 -3.87 -13.89
N LEU A 261 -22.75 -4.24 -13.20
CA LEU A 261 -23.83 -5.03 -13.79
C LEU A 261 -24.77 -4.13 -14.60
N GLU A 262 -25.55 -4.74 -15.50
CA GLU A 262 -26.46 -3.99 -16.38
C GLU A 262 -27.42 -3.10 -15.58
N PRO A 263 -27.44 -1.77 -15.80
CA PRO A 263 -28.27 -0.85 -15.04
C PRO A 263 -29.77 -1.17 -15.10
N ALA A 264 -30.24 -1.78 -16.19
CA ALA A 264 -31.62 -2.19 -16.39
C ALA A 264 -32.09 -3.25 -15.37
N LEU A 265 -31.19 -4.04 -14.79
CA LEU A 265 -31.52 -5.06 -13.79
C LEU A 265 -32.01 -4.46 -12.46
N PHE A 266 -31.55 -3.24 -12.14
CA PHE A 266 -31.88 -2.54 -10.91
C PHE A 266 -32.88 -1.39 -11.16
N ALA A 267 -33.17 -1.10 -12.43
CA ALA A 267 -34.05 -0.01 -12.82
C ALA A 267 -35.45 -0.22 -12.25
N GLY A 268 -35.98 0.80 -11.58
CA GLY A 268 -37.32 0.76 -10.99
C GLY A 268 -37.42 0.01 -9.66
N CYS A 269 -36.34 -0.55 -9.11
CA CYS A 269 -36.31 -1.09 -7.75
C CYS A 269 -36.04 0.00 -6.71
N ASP A 270 -36.65 -0.11 -5.55
CA ASP A 270 -36.33 0.73 -4.39
C ASP A 270 -34.96 0.35 -3.81
N ARG A 271 -34.16 1.36 -3.47
CA ARG A 271 -32.80 1.17 -2.98
C ARG A 271 -32.76 0.51 -1.59
N ALA A 272 -33.69 0.86 -0.71
CA ALA A 272 -33.75 0.26 0.62
C ALA A 272 -34.15 -1.23 0.52
N GLY A 273 -35.12 -1.56 -0.34
CA GLY A 273 -35.49 -2.95 -0.63
C GLY A 273 -34.34 -3.78 -1.23
N LEU A 274 -33.56 -3.20 -2.15
CA LEU A 274 -32.35 -3.87 -2.69
C LEU A 274 -31.29 -4.11 -1.60
N ALA A 275 -31.09 -3.16 -0.69
CA ALA A 275 -30.15 -3.29 0.42
C ALA A 275 -30.58 -4.34 1.44
N GLU A 276 -31.87 -4.39 1.79
CA GLU A 276 -32.44 -5.44 2.65
C GLU A 276 -32.25 -6.83 2.03
N PHE A 277 -32.53 -6.96 0.73
CA PHE A 277 -32.27 -8.18 -0.03
C PHE A 277 -30.80 -8.57 -0.07
N GLY A 278 -29.90 -7.62 -0.35
CA GLY A 278 -28.46 -7.83 -0.34
C GLY A 278 -27.94 -8.27 1.02
N ARG A 279 -28.46 -7.69 2.10
CA ARG A 279 -28.10 -8.04 3.48
C ARG A 279 -28.56 -9.43 3.85
N ALA A 280 -29.79 -9.81 3.49
CA ALA A 280 -30.29 -11.17 3.69
C ALA A 280 -29.44 -12.22 2.95
N LEU A 281 -29.01 -11.94 1.72
CA LEU A 281 -28.07 -12.80 1.00
C LEU A 281 -26.72 -12.95 1.73
N LEU A 282 -26.19 -11.85 2.26
CA LEU A 282 -24.95 -11.84 3.03
C LEU A 282 -25.10 -12.64 4.33
N ASP A 283 -26.20 -12.47 5.05
CA ASP A 283 -26.52 -13.18 6.30
C ASP A 283 -26.62 -14.69 6.09
N GLU A 284 -27.37 -15.14 5.08
CA GLU A 284 -27.49 -16.56 4.76
C GLU A 284 -26.13 -17.16 4.37
N TRP A 285 -25.33 -16.45 3.57
CA TRP A 285 -23.98 -16.93 3.21
C TRP A 285 -23.02 -16.98 4.41
N LEU A 286 -23.08 -16.00 5.32
CA LEU A 286 -22.30 -16.01 6.56
C LEU A 286 -22.74 -17.17 7.48
N THR A 287 -24.04 -17.44 7.55
CA THR A 287 -24.65 -18.52 8.34
C THR A 287 -24.28 -19.91 7.80
N ASP A 288 -24.20 -20.05 6.47
CA ASP A 288 -23.80 -21.28 5.77
C ASP A 288 -22.27 -21.52 5.82
N GLU A 289 -21.57 -20.93 6.80
CA GLU A 289 -20.12 -21.00 6.99
C GLU A 289 -19.27 -20.47 5.80
N MET A 290 -19.87 -19.63 4.95
CA MET A 290 -19.20 -18.95 3.83
C MET A 290 -18.56 -19.91 2.83
N PRO A 291 -19.36 -20.72 2.08
CA PRO A 291 -18.83 -21.64 1.08
C PRO A 291 -18.10 -20.88 -0.03
N ALA A 292 -16.93 -21.39 -0.44
CA ALA A 292 -16.06 -20.71 -1.40
C ALA A 292 -16.68 -20.59 -2.81
N SER A 293 -17.54 -21.53 -3.22
CA SER A 293 -18.25 -21.45 -4.51
C SER A 293 -19.22 -20.27 -4.59
N GLU A 294 -19.69 -19.79 -3.44
CA GLU A 294 -20.68 -18.72 -3.33
C GLU A 294 -20.08 -17.37 -2.89
N ALA A 295 -18.76 -17.22 -2.98
CA ALA A 295 -18.08 -15.96 -2.60
C ALA A 295 -18.52 -14.73 -3.42
N TRP A 296 -19.24 -14.92 -4.54
CA TRP A 296 -19.85 -13.83 -5.32
C TRP A 296 -20.80 -12.97 -4.49
N VAL A 297 -21.38 -13.49 -3.40
CA VAL A 297 -22.25 -12.74 -2.48
C VAL A 297 -21.56 -11.50 -1.92
N VAL A 298 -20.23 -11.55 -1.74
CA VAL A 298 -19.44 -10.39 -1.33
C VAL A 298 -19.46 -9.32 -2.43
N LEU A 299 -19.07 -9.67 -3.66
CA LEU A 299 -19.04 -8.75 -4.80
C LEU A 299 -20.43 -8.19 -5.14
N ALA A 300 -21.48 -8.99 -4.98
CA ALA A 300 -22.87 -8.56 -5.16
C ALA A 300 -23.24 -7.34 -4.29
N GLN A 301 -22.62 -7.18 -3.12
CA GLN A 301 -22.90 -6.04 -2.23
C GLN A 301 -22.46 -4.70 -2.82
N ALA A 302 -21.56 -4.68 -3.81
CA ALA A 302 -21.24 -3.44 -4.52
C ALA A 302 -22.44 -2.86 -5.31
N HIS A 303 -23.42 -3.70 -5.64
CA HIS A 303 -24.63 -3.28 -6.36
C HIS A 303 -25.86 -3.17 -5.44
N LEU A 304 -25.92 -4.01 -4.41
CA LEU A 304 -27.08 -4.13 -3.53
C LEU A 304 -26.95 -3.37 -2.21
N GLY A 305 -25.76 -3.41 -1.60
CA GLY A 305 -25.57 -3.01 -0.20
C GLY A 305 -25.68 -1.50 0.03
N ASP A 306 -26.09 -1.16 1.25
CA ASP A 306 -26.07 0.20 1.80
C ASP A 306 -25.04 0.32 2.93
N ASP A 307 -25.01 1.47 3.61
CA ASP A 307 -24.12 1.74 4.73
C ASP A 307 -24.25 0.73 5.88
N THR A 308 -25.46 0.24 6.17
CA THR A 308 -25.64 -0.77 7.22
C THR A 308 -25.06 -2.12 6.81
N THR A 309 -25.17 -2.49 5.52
CA THR A 309 -24.50 -3.68 5.00
C THR A 309 -22.98 -3.51 5.04
N MET A 310 -22.44 -2.31 4.80
CA MET A 310 -20.99 -2.05 4.93
C MET A 310 -20.50 -2.14 6.37
N ASP A 311 -21.27 -1.64 7.35
CA ASP A 311 -21.01 -1.80 8.79
C ASP A 311 -20.94 -3.28 9.20
N GLN A 312 -21.75 -4.13 8.58
CA GLN A 312 -21.73 -5.57 8.81
C GLN A 312 -20.55 -6.27 8.12
N LEU A 313 -20.23 -5.87 6.88
CA LEU A 313 -19.21 -6.52 6.05
C LEU A 313 -17.79 -6.18 6.52
N ALA A 314 -17.51 -4.91 6.86
CA ALA A 314 -16.15 -4.45 7.15
C ALA A 314 -15.44 -5.20 8.30
N PRO A 315 -16.09 -5.54 9.44
CA PRO A 315 -15.49 -6.38 10.47
C PRO A 315 -15.09 -7.78 9.96
N GLN A 316 -15.88 -8.36 9.04
CA GLN A 316 -15.55 -9.65 8.43
C GLN A 316 -14.31 -9.53 7.55
N VAL A 317 -14.26 -8.50 6.70
CA VAL A 317 -13.11 -8.18 5.83
C VAL A 317 -11.82 -8.07 6.63
N ARG A 318 -11.85 -7.34 7.76
CA ARG A 318 -10.69 -7.20 8.67
C ARG A 318 -10.25 -8.53 9.29
N SER A 319 -11.17 -9.46 9.55
CA SER A 319 -10.87 -10.73 10.23
C SER A 319 -10.36 -11.84 9.30
N TRP A 320 -10.65 -11.77 7.99
CA TRP A 320 -10.36 -12.83 7.03
C TRP A 320 -8.88 -13.11 6.78
N PRO A 321 -7.97 -12.11 6.73
CA PRO A 321 -6.52 -12.33 6.65
C PRO A 321 -5.98 -13.30 7.71
N ALA A 322 -6.33 -13.08 8.98
CA ALA A 322 -5.90 -13.92 10.11
C ALA A 322 -6.45 -15.35 10.06
N ARG A 323 -7.46 -15.61 9.21
CA ARG A 323 -8.08 -16.92 8.99
C ARG A 323 -7.67 -17.54 7.65
N SER A 324 -6.59 -17.03 7.02
CA SER A 324 -6.10 -17.46 5.71
C SER A 324 -7.12 -17.31 4.56
N ARG A 325 -8.04 -16.35 4.67
CA ARG A 325 -9.10 -16.07 3.67
C ARG A 325 -8.81 -14.81 2.85
N TRP A 326 -7.57 -14.69 2.39
CA TRP A 326 -7.03 -13.50 1.72
C TRP A 326 -7.83 -13.02 0.51
N ALA A 327 -8.22 -13.93 -0.38
CA ALA A 327 -9.00 -13.57 -1.57
C ALA A 327 -10.33 -12.87 -1.23
N ARG A 328 -11.01 -13.30 -0.16
CA ARG A 328 -12.26 -12.67 0.29
C ARG A 328 -12.02 -11.29 0.86
N ALA A 329 -10.91 -11.10 1.58
CA ALA A 329 -10.52 -9.79 2.09
C ALA A 329 -10.33 -8.81 0.94
N ILE A 330 -9.63 -9.23 -0.11
CA ILE A 330 -9.43 -8.43 -1.33
C ILE A 330 -10.78 -8.07 -1.98
N ASP A 331 -11.67 -9.05 -2.18
CA ASP A 331 -13.01 -8.80 -2.75
C ASP A 331 -13.80 -7.81 -1.89
N GLY A 332 -13.73 -7.94 -0.57
CA GLY A 332 -14.38 -7.02 0.37
C GLY A 332 -13.83 -5.60 0.33
N LEU A 333 -12.50 -5.43 0.19
CA LEU A 333 -11.89 -4.12 -0.01
C LEU A 333 -12.36 -3.49 -1.32
N ALA A 334 -12.44 -4.27 -2.40
CA ALA A 334 -12.96 -3.83 -3.69
C ALA A 334 -14.41 -3.36 -3.59
N VAL A 335 -15.25 -4.08 -2.84
CA VAL A 335 -16.65 -3.71 -2.58
C VAL A 335 -16.72 -2.39 -1.83
N LEU A 336 -16.00 -2.22 -0.72
CA LEU A 336 -15.98 -0.96 0.05
C LEU A 336 -15.56 0.22 -0.84
N ALA A 337 -14.53 0.03 -1.67
CA ALA A 337 -14.04 1.05 -2.60
C ALA A 337 -14.97 1.32 -3.78
N THR A 338 -15.76 0.33 -4.21
CA THR A 338 -16.74 0.47 -5.30
C THR A 338 -18.00 1.18 -4.81
N VAL A 339 -18.53 0.78 -3.65
CA VAL A 339 -19.67 1.45 -2.99
C VAL A 339 -19.32 2.91 -2.73
N GLY A 340 -18.12 3.16 -2.19
CA GLY A 340 -17.55 4.50 -2.10
C GLY A 340 -18.36 5.49 -1.27
N SER A 341 -19.28 5.03 -0.43
CA SER A 341 -20.01 5.86 0.55
C SER A 341 -19.10 6.29 1.69
N ASP A 342 -19.48 7.32 2.45
CA ASP A 342 -18.67 7.81 3.56
C ASP A 342 -18.46 6.74 4.64
N VAL A 343 -19.47 5.88 4.89
CA VAL A 343 -19.34 4.73 5.79
C VAL A 343 -18.37 3.69 5.23
N ALA A 344 -18.50 3.32 3.96
CA ALA A 344 -17.61 2.34 3.33
C ALA A 344 -16.14 2.81 3.35
N LEU A 345 -15.89 4.07 3.02
CA LEU A 345 -14.54 4.64 2.98
C LEU A 345 -13.95 4.85 4.38
N ARG A 346 -14.77 5.16 5.40
CA ARG A 346 -14.33 5.16 6.80
C ARG A 346 -13.85 3.78 7.26
N HIS A 347 -14.59 2.72 6.89
CA HIS A 347 -14.15 1.35 7.19
C HIS A 347 -12.84 1.01 6.50
N LEU A 348 -12.69 1.45 5.24
CA LEU A 348 -11.47 1.24 4.48
C LEU A 348 -10.27 1.97 5.11
N LEU A 349 -10.45 3.23 5.56
CA LEU A 349 -9.45 3.98 6.34
C LEU A 349 -9.09 3.24 7.64
N ALA A 350 -10.08 2.82 8.41
CA ALA A 350 -9.83 2.12 9.67
C ALA A 350 -9.17 0.73 9.48
N ILE A 351 -9.34 0.10 8.32
CA ILE A 351 -8.64 -1.14 7.96
C ILE A 351 -7.16 -0.83 7.67
N GLU A 352 -6.87 0.23 6.91
CA GLU A 352 -5.51 0.68 6.61
C GLU A 352 -4.72 1.03 7.89
N GLU A 353 -5.34 1.81 8.78
CA GLU A 353 -4.71 2.25 10.03
C GLU A 353 -4.48 1.13 11.05
N GLY A 354 -5.27 0.06 10.99
CA GLY A 354 -5.34 -0.98 12.01
C GLY A 354 -4.55 -2.27 11.72
N MET A 355 -3.95 -2.42 10.54
CA MET A 355 -3.25 -3.66 10.15
C MET A 355 -1.73 -3.50 10.19
N SER A 356 -1.07 -4.44 10.86
CA SER A 356 0.39 -4.53 10.94
C SER A 356 0.97 -5.09 9.64
N GLY A 357 1.03 -4.25 8.60
CA GLY A 357 1.71 -4.52 7.32
C GLY A 357 1.17 -5.72 6.50
N GLY A 358 1.82 -5.95 5.36
CA GLY A 358 1.56 -7.09 4.46
C GLY A 358 0.66 -6.79 3.25
N PRO A 359 0.52 -7.76 2.31
CA PRO A 359 -0.05 -7.51 0.97
C PRO A 359 -1.51 -7.04 0.94
N THR A 360 -2.27 -7.23 2.01
CA THR A 360 -3.66 -6.72 2.10
C THR A 360 -3.70 -5.25 2.51
N ASN A 361 -2.74 -4.79 3.31
CA ASN A 361 -2.66 -3.39 3.71
C ASN A 361 -2.26 -2.51 2.52
N GLU A 362 -1.24 -2.94 1.76
CA GLU A 362 -0.85 -2.30 0.50
C GLU A 362 -2.04 -2.11 -0.45
N ARG A 363 -2.93 -3.11 -0.56
CA ARG A 363 -4.13 -2.99 -1.39
C ARG A 363 -5.18 -2.05 -0.83
N ALA A 364 -5.38 -2.04 0.49
CA ALA A 364 -6.32 -1.11 1.12
C ALA A 364 -5.91 0.35 0.85
N ILE A 365 -4.61 0.66 0.92
CA ILE A 365 -4.02 1.96 0.57
C ILE A 365 -4.36 2.32 -0.88
N VAL A 366 -4.19 1.37 -1.82
CA VAL A 366 -4.44 1.64 -3.24
C VAL A 366 -5.93 1.87 -3.51
N TYR A 367 -6.81 1.07 -2.92
CA TYR A 367 -8.26 1.29 -3.02
C TYR A 367 -8.70 2.64 -2.42
N LEU A 368 -8.10 3.06 -1.31
CA LEU A 368 -8.32 4.39 -0.73
C LEU A 368 -7.88 5.51 -1.67
N ALA A 369 -6.68 5.38 -2.26
CA ALA A 369 -6.16 6.35 -3.21
C ALA A 369 -7.08 6.49 -4.43
N GLN A 370 -7.58 5.37 -4.97
CA GLN A 370 -8.54 5.39 -6.07
C GLN A 370 -9.88 6.03 -5.68
N ALA A 371 -10.40 5.70 -4.49
CA ALA A 371 -11.66 6.26 -4.02
C ALA A 371 -11.55 7.78 -3.78
N ALA A 372 -10.42 8.24 -3.23
CA ALA A 372 -10.13 9.65 -3.06
C ALA A 372 -10.01 10.36 -4.42
N ALA A 373 -9.29 9.77 -5.37
CA ALA A 373 -9.12 10.31 -6.72
C ALA A 373 -10.45 10.48 -7.46
N ARG A 374 -11.41 9.53 -7.31
CA ARG A 374 -12.77 9.68 -7.89
C ARG A 374 -13.54 10.88 -7.32
N ARG A 375 -13.20 11.33 -6.13
CA ARG A 375 -13.75 12.54 -5.51
C ARG A 375 -12.91 13.79 -5.77
N GLY A 376 -11.82 13.68 -6.53
CA GLY A 376 -10.86 14.77 -6.75
C GLY A 376 -10.08 15.16 -5.49
N LEU A 377 -9.84 14.21 -4.59
CA LEU A 377 -9.19 14.42 -3.29
C LEU A 377 -7.94 13.55 -3.16
N SER A 378 -6.99 13.99 -2.35
CA SER A 378 -5.97 13.09 -1.79
C SER A 378 -6.56 12.22 -0.66
N VAL A 379 -5.87 11.12 -0.30
CA VAL A 379 -6.28 10.27 0.84
C VAL A 379 -6.36 11.08 2.13
N THR A 380 -5.40 11.99 2.34
CA THR A 380 -5.38 12.91 3.47
C THR A 380 -6.61 13.81 3.50
N GLN A 381 -6.94 14.44 2.37
CA GLN A 381 -8.13 15.30 2.23
C GLN A 381 -9.44 14.54 2.42
N LEU A 382 -9.49 13.28 1.97
CA LEU A 382 -10.61 12.39 2.16
C LEU A 382 -10.77 12.03 3.65
N ALA A 383 -9.68 11.66 4.33
CA ALA A 383 -9.70 11.33 5.76
C ALA A 383 -10.17 12.50 6.62
N ASP A 384 -9.75 13.72 6.31
CA ASP A 384 -10.22 14.93 7.00
C ASP A 384 -11.74 15.08 6.89
N ARG A 385 -12.31 14.92 5.69
CA ARG A 385 -13.75 15.06 5.42
C ARG A 385 -14.59 13.90 5.99
N LEU A 386 -14.02 12.71 6.10
CA LEU A 386 -14.71 11.53 6.60
C LEU A 386 -14.75 11.44 8.13
N THR A 387 -14.08 12.36 8.83
CA THR A 387 -14.04 12.37 10.30
C THR A 387 -15.45 12.49 10.88
N ILE A 388 -15.78 11.62 11.83
CA ILE A 388 -17.12 11.57 12.43
C ILE A 388 -17.28 12.72 13.42
N THR A 389 -18.36 13.49 13.30
CA THR A 389 -18.65 14.62 14.20
C THR A 389 -19.39 14.21 15.48
N HIS A 390 -19.94 12.99 15.52
CA HIS A 390 -20.85 12.50 16.58
C HIS A 390 -22.09 13.37 16.79
N GLY A 391 -22.48 14.16 15.78
CA GLY A 391 -23.60 15.12 15.86
C GLY A 391 -23.27 16.41 16.61
N LEU A 392 -22.01 16.65 16.96
CA LEU A 392 -21.56 17.87 17.63
C LEU A 392 -21.69 19.12 16.75
N ASP A 393 -21.67 18.94 15.44
CA ASP A 393 -21.84 19.99 14.42
C ASP A 393 -23.27 20.52 14.37
N THR A 394 -24.27 19.69 14.68
CA THR A 394 -25.69 20.07 14.73
C THR A 394 -26.19 20.37 16.15
N GLY A 395 -25.37 20.08 17.16
CA GLY A 395 -25.74 20.12 18.57
C GLY A 395 -26.43 18.84 19.04
N ILE A 396 -26.24 18.50 20.31
CA ILE A 396 -26.76 17.28 20.93
C ILE A 396 -27.60 17.65 22.14
N THR A 397 -28.88 17.25 22.12
CA THR A 397 -29.81 17.42 23.24
C THR A 397 -30.14 16.05 23.85
N LEU A 398 -29.92 15.93 25.16
CA LEU A 398 -30.31 14.80 25.97
C LEU A 398 -31.67 15.08 26.58
N ASP A 399 -32.72 14.62 25.92
CA ASP A 399 -34.08 14.75 26.42
C ASP A 399 -34.39 13.65 27.46
N TYR A 400 -34.78 14.07 28.67
CA TYR A 400 -35.28 13.17 29.71
C TYR A 400 -36.82 13.22 29.83
N GLY A 401 -37.50 14.08 29.06
CA GLY A 401 -38.93 14.39 29.15
C GLY A 401 -39.18 15.74 29.84
N PRO A 402 -39.32 15.77 31.19
CA PRO A 402 -39.61 17.02 31.90
C PRO A 402 -38.41 17.98 32.00
N ARG A 403 -37.23 17.53 31.58
CA ARG A 403 -35.98 18.30 31.55
C ARG A 403 -35.12 17.82 30.40
N ALA A 404 -34.35 18.72 29.81
CA ALA A 404 -33.38 18.42 28.77
C ALA A 404 -32.02 19.03 29.13
N PHE A 405 -30.97 18.41 28.62
CA PHE A 405 -29.60 18.90 28.78
C PHE A 405 -28.92 19.02 27.42
N THR A 406 -28.18 20.11 27.20
CA THR A 406 -27.36 20.27 25.99
C THR A 406 -25.96 19.72 26.27
N VAL A 407 -25.43 18.91 25.37
CA VAL A 407 -24.03 18.47 25.45
C VAL A 407 -23.15 19.53 24.80
N VAL A 408 -22.10 19.93 25.52
CA VAL A 408 -21.07 20.85 25.04
C VAL A 408 -19.71 20.19 25.25
N VAL A 409 -18.75 20.51 24.39
CA VAL A 409 -17.38 19.97 24.41
C VAL A 409 -16.41 21.13 24.64
N ASP A 410 -15.43 20.95 25.51
CA ASP A 410 -14.35 21.93 25.70
C ASP A 410 -13.19 21.73 24.72
N ASP A 411 -12.18 22.61 24.76
CA ASP A 411 -11.04 22.60 23.83
C ASP A 411 -10.16 21.34 23.95
N GLN A 412 -10.28 20.61 25.07
CA GLN A 412 -9.62 19.32 25.29
C GLN A 412 -10.49 18.15 24.84
N LEU A 413 -11.59 18.42 24.13
CA LEU A 413 -12.55 17.44 23.62
C LEU A 413 -13.24 16.63 24.74
N THR A 414 -13.39 17.22 25.92
CA THR A 414 -14.13 16.61 27.04
C THR A 414 -15.59 17.06 27.04
N PRO A 415 -16.55 16.14 26.86
CA PRO A 415 -17.96 16.49 26.85
C PRO A 415 -18.48 16.71 28.26
N TYR A 416 -19.33 17.73 28.41
CA TYR A 416 -20.08 18.06 29.62
C TYR A 416 -21.53 18.42 29.27
N ALA A 417 -22.42 18.39 30.25
CA ALA A 417 -23.82 18.75 30.08
C ALA A 417 -24.10 20.16 30.61
N GLN A 418 -24.98 20.90 29.96
CA GLN A 418 -25.57 22.12 30.48
C GLN A 418 -27.06 21.90 30.72
N ASP A 419 -27.57 22.36 31.86
CA ASP A 419 -29.01 22.37 32.11
C ASP A 419 -29.71 23.56 31.42
N ALA A 420 -31.03 23.64 31.53
CA ALA A 420 -31.82 24.73 30.94
C ALA A 420 -31.45 26.13 31.48
N GLY A 421 -30.77 26.21 32.62
CA GLY A 421 -30.25 27.46 33.20
C GLY A 421 -28.81 27.78 32.78
N GLY A 422 -28.20 26.98 31.90
CA GLY A 422 -26.82 27.14 31.45
C GLY A 422 -25.77 26.66 32.44
N ARG A 423 -26.16 25.99 33.53
CA ARG A 423 -25.20 25.51 34.53
C ARG A 423 -24.41 24.33 33.97
N ARG A 424 -23.08 24.44 33.98
CA ARG A 424 -22.15 23.36 33.60
C ARG A 424 -22.19 22.22 34.62
N LEU A 425 -22.44 21.02 34.12
CA LEU A 425 -22.44 19.75 34.85
C LEU A 425 -21.48 18.79 34.16
N ALA A 426 -20.56 18.18 34.91
CA ALA A 426 -19.59 17.22 34.34
C ALA A 426 -20.25 16.01 33.64
N ARG A 427 -21.51 15.71 34.01
CA ARG A 427 -22.38 14.75 33.35
C ARG A 427 -23.84 15.12 33.66
N PRO A 428 -24.82 14.73 32.82
CA PRO A 428 -26.21 14.89 33.18
C PRO A 428 -26.52 14.05 34.45
N PRO A 429 -27.48 14.47 35.28
CA PRO A 429 -27.92 13.69 36.43
C PRO A 429 -28.40 12.29 36.01
N LYS A 430 -28.29 11.32 36.92
CA LYS A 430 -28.90 10.00 36.70
C LYS A 430 -30.42 10.18 36.50
N PRO A 431 -31.04 9.42 35.56
CA PRO A 431 -32.49 9.48 35.38
C PRO A 431 -33.23 9.17 36.69
N GLY A 432 -34.23 9.98 37.02
CA GLY A 432 -35.14 9.78 38.14
C GLY A 432 -36.47 9.16 37.71
N VAL A 433 -37.35 8.88 38.69
CA VAL A 433 -38.65 8.20 38.47
C VAL A 433 -39.60 9.00 37.55
N LYS A 434 -39.43 10.32 37.45
CA LYS A 434 -40.25 11.21 36.61
C LYS A 434 -39.71 11.40 35.18
N ASP A 435 -38.52 10.88 34.88
CA ASP A 435 -37.91 11.00 33.55
C ASP A 435 -38.46 9.89 32.63
N THR A 436 -38.84 10.26 31.41
CA THR A 436 -39.52 9.39 30.44
C THR A 436 -38.58 8.68 29.48
N ASP A 437 -37.37 9.21 29.25
CA ASP A 437 -36.31 8.54 28.46
C ASP A 437 -35.02 8.34 29.29
N PRO A 438 -34.94 7.25 30.08
CA PRO A 438 -33.73 6.94 30.83
C PRO A 438 -32.53 6.56 29.94
N SER A 439 -32.74 6.26 28.65
CA SER A 439 -31.67 5.88 27.72
C SER A 439 -30.76 7.07 27.37
N ALA A 440 -31.25 8.31 27.51
CA ALA A 440 -30.48 9.54 27.29
C ALA A 440 -29.18 9.59 28.09
N TYR A 441 -29.19 9.12 29.34
CA TYR A 441 -27.98 9.03 30.16
C TYR A 441 -26.94 8.06 29.57
N GLN A 442 -27.39 6.91 29.06
CA GLN A 442 -26.50 5.93 28.42
C GLN A 442 -25.98 6.44 27.07
N ARG A 443 -26.79 7.19 26.31
CA ARG A 443 -26.34 7.86 25.09
C ARG A 443 -25.19 8.84 25.38
N PHE A 444 -25.28 9.62 26.46
CA PHE A 444 -24.17 10.50 26.88
C PHE A 444 -22.90 9.73 27.27
N LEU A 445 -23.03 8.63 28.02
CA LEU A 445 -21.86 7.83 28.40
C LEU A 445 -21.18 7.19 27.17
N ARG A 446 -21.97 6.71 26.20
CA ARG A 446 -21.47 6.17 24.93
C ARG A 446 -20.78 7.27 24.11
N LEU A 447 -21.44 8.41 23.92
CA LEU A 447 -20.86 9.59 23.26
C LEU A 447 -19.52 9.98 23.87
N LYS A 448 -19.43 10.04 25.20
CA LYS A 448 -18.18 10.37 25.90
C LYS A 448 -17.06 9.38 25.59
N LYS A 449 -17.37 8.09 25.52
CA LYS A 449 -16.39 7.05 25.17
C LYS A 449 -15.96 7.17 23.70
N ASP A 450 -16.92 7.31 22.81
CA ASP A 450 -16.69 7.31 21.36
C ASP A 450 -15.96 8.58 20.92
N LEU A 451 -16.33 9.75 21.46
CA LEU A 451 -15.62 11.01 21.24
C LEU A 451 -14.16 10.93 21.68
N ARG A 452 -13.88 10.35 22.85
CA ARG A 452 -12.50 10.16 23.32
C ARG A 452 -11.71 9.25 22.39
N ALA A 453 -12.31 8.15 21.92
CA ALA A 453 -11.66 7.24 20.99
C ALA A 453 -11.36 7.93 19.65
N THR A 454 -12.32 8.69 19.11
CA THR A 454 -12.12 9.50 17.90
C THR A 454 -11.02 10.53 18.09
N ALA A 455 -11.03 11.31 19.18
CA ALA A 455 -10.00 12.31 19.47
C ALA A 455 -8.59 11.70 19.49
N VAL A 456 -8.40 10.59 20.20
CA VAL A 456 -7.10 9.89 20.26
C VAL A 456 -6.66 9.42 18.87
N ALA A 457 -7.57 8.84 18.09
CA ALA A 457 -7.26 8.38 16.73
C ALA A 457 -6.88 9.56 15.81
N GLN A 458 -7.59 10.68 15.88
CA GLN A 458 -7.30 11.86 15.06
C GLN A 458 -5.98 12.53 15.45
N ILE A 459 -5.65 12.59 16.74
CA ILE A 459 -4.35 13.09 17.22
C ILE A 459 -3.21 12.24 16.68
N ALA A 460 -3.31 10.91 16.80
CA ALA A 460 -2.30 9.99 16.29
C ALA A 460 -2.18 10.05 14.75
N ARG A 461 -3.28 10.29 14.04
CA ARG A 461 -3.28 10.50 12.58
C ARG A 461 -2.57 11.79 12.19
N LEU A 462 -2.85 12.90 12.87
CA LEU A 462 -2.20 14.19 12.59
C LEU A 462 -0.69 14.16 12.93
N GLU A 463 -0.28 13.40 13.96
CA GLU A 463 1.14 13.15 14.21
C GLU A 463 1.78 12.36 13.05
N ARG A 464 1.12 11.30 12.55
CA ARG A 464 1.58 10.59 11.34
C ARG A 464 1.65 11.50 10.12
N ASP A 465 0.69 12.41 9.95
CA ASP A 465 0.70 13.38 8.86
C ASP A 465 1.90 14.33 8.91
N MET A 466 2.31 14.75 10.12
CA MET A 466 3.55 15.51 10.34
C MET A 466 4.77 14.70 9.89
N LEU A 467 4.90 13.46 10.37
CA LEU A 467 6.05 12.60 10.08
C LEU A 467 6.14 12.20 8.60
N ALA A 468 5.00 12.05 7.93
CA ALA A 468 4.91 11.67 6.53
C ALA A 468 4.79 12.88 5.57
N HIS A 469 4.99 14.11 6.06
CA HIS A 469 4.88 15.35 5.27
C HIS A 469 3.60 15.44 4.42
N ARG A 470 2.46 15.05 5.00
CA ARG A 470 1.18 15.07 4.27
C ARG A 470 0.67 16.50 4.12
N LEU A 471 0.62 16.97 2.88
CA LEU A 471 0.17 18.32 2.54
C LEU A 471 -1.30 18.35 2.11
N ARG A 472 -1.93 19.51 2.29
CA ARG A 472 -3.29 19.82 1.82
C ARG A 472 -3.43 21.30 1.47
N PRO A 473 -4.32 21.70 0.56
CA PRO A 473 -4.56 23.10 0.25
C PRO A 473 -5.05 23.89 1.48
N ALA A 474 -4.63 25.14 1.62
CA ALA A 474 -5.10 26.02 2.70
C ALA A 474 -6.62 26.24 2.69
N SER A 475 -7.28 26.12 1.53
CA SER A 475 -8.74 26.14 1.42
C SER A 475 -9.42 25.06 2.25
N ASP A 476 -8.81 23.87 2.34
CA ASP A 476 -9.35 22.76 3.14
C ASP A 476 -9.28 23.05 4.63
N PHE A 477 -8.29 23.83 5.07
CA PHE A 477 -8.21 24.25 6.46
C PHE A 477 -9.46 25.01 6.88
N ARG A 478 -9.85 26.04 6.11
CA ARG A 478 -11.01 26.88 6.41
C ARG A 478 -12.35 26.16 6.18
N ALA A 479 -12.43 25.31 5.17
CA ALA A 479 -13.68 24.65 4.79
C ALA A 479 -13.97 23.36 5.56
N VAL A 480 -12.93 22.64 6.01
CA VAL A 480 -13.06 21.30 6.60
C VAL A 480 -12.50 21.26 8.01
N LEU A 481 -11.21 21.53 8.19
CA LEU A 481 -10.52 21.28 9.47
C LEU A 481 -10.99 22.21 10.59
N HIS A 482 -10.98 23.52 10.33
CA HIS A 482 -11.31 24.55 11.30
C HIS A 482 -12.77 24.51 11.81
N PRO A 483 -13.81 24.40 10.95
CA PRO A 483 -15.20 24.33 11.41
C PRO A 483 -15.57 22.98 12.03
N HIS A 484 -14.77 21.93 11.84
CA HIS A 484 -15.10 20.60 12.34
C HIS A 484 -15.01 20.57 13.89
N PRO A 485 -16.04 20.06 14.60
CA PRO A 485 -16.13 20.15 16.06
C PRO A 485 -15.04 19.39 16.82
N ILE A 486 -14.45 18.36 16.20
CA ILE A 486 -13.31 17.58 16.75
C ILE A 486 -11.96 18.03 16.20
N LEU A 487 -11.78 18.12 14.88
CA LEU A 487 -10.49 18.51 14.28
C LEU A 487 -10.13 19.96 14.58
N GLY A 488 -11.09 20.89 14.57
CA GLY A 488 -10.86 22.33 14.80
C GLY A 488 -10.08 22.61 16.10
N PRO A 489 -10.53 22.12 17.27
CA PRO A 489 -9.80 22.25 18.52
C PRO A 489 -8.41 21.58 18.54
N ILE A 490 -8.19 20.53 17.74
CA ILE A 490 -6.88 19.87 17.66
C ILE A 490 -5.92 20.70 16.79
N VAL A 491 -6.37 21.09 15.59
CA VAL A 491 -5.51 21.73 14.58
C VAL A 491 -5.08 23.14 14.98
N ARG A 492 -5.89 23.85 15.77
CA ARG A 492 -5.57 25.17 16.33
C ARG A 492 -4.37 25.17 17.28
N ARG A 493 -4.06 24.01 17.88
CA ARG A 493 -2.99 23.84 18.86
C ARG A 493 -1.69 23.32 18.25
N LEU A 494 -1.59 23.35 16.93
CA LEU A 494 -0.43 22.88 16.16
C LEU A 494 0.17 24.02 15.34
N LEU A 495 1.47 23.93 15.08
CA LEU A 495 2.16 24.76 14.09
C LEU A 495 1.99 24.17 12.69
N TRP A 496 1.65 25.04 11.76
CA TRP A 496 1.44 24.73 10.35
C TRP A 496 2.53 25.36 9.50
N GLY A 497 2.91 24.67 8.44
CA GLY A 497 3.93 25.10 7.49
C GLY A 497 3.30 25.28 6.14
N GLU A 498 3.62 26.38 5.48
CA GLU A 498 3.38 26.58 4.06
C GLU A 498 4.58 26.02 3.29
N TYR A 499 4.30 25.11 2.37
CA TYR A 499 5.29 24.39 1.60
C TYR A 499 5.22 24.74 0.12
N ASP A 500 6.38 25.00 -0.48
CA ASP A 500 6.56 25.15 -1.92
C ASP A 500 7.61 24.16 -2.42
N ALA A 501 7.25 23.37 -3.44
CA ALA A 501 8.08 22.28 -3.96
C ALA A 501 8.70 21.39 -2.85
N GLY A 502 7.93 21.10 -1.79
CA GLY A 502 8.34 20.29 -0.66
C GLY A 502 9.25 20.98 0.37
N ARG A 503 9.57 22.27 0.21
CA ARG A 503 10.35 23.04 1.17
C ARG A 503 9.46 23.92 2.03
N LEU A 504 9.74 23.97 3.33
CA LEU A 504 9.09 24.88 4.26
C LEU A 504 9.44 26.33 3.90
N VAL A 505 8.43 27.14 3.59
CA VAL A 505 8.56 28.55 3.22
C VAL A 505 8.21 29.46 4.39
N ARG A 506 7.15 29.11 5.12
CA ARG A 506 6.62 29.94 6.20
C ARG A 506 5.95 29.07 7.26
N VAL A 507 6.12 29.44 8.52
CA VAL A 507 5.48 28.78 9.67
C VAL A 507 4.37 29.69 10.19
N LEU A 508 3.26 29.07 10.59
CA LEU A 508 2.02 29.71 10.97
C LEU A 508 1.45 29.03 12.20
N ARG A 509 0.89 29.82 13.11
CA ARG A 509 -0.08 29.35 14.12
C ARG A 509 -1.49 29.77 13.71
N ILE A 510 -2.49 29.19 14.36
CA ILE A 510 -3.88 29.63 14.22
C ILE A 510 -4.27 30.40 15.47
N ALA A 511 -4.78 31.62 15.29
CA ALA A 511 -5.30 32.46 16.36
C ALA A 511 -6.72 32.02 16.76
N GLU A 512 -7.22 32.55 17.88
CA GLU A 512 -8.53 32.20 18.44
C GLU A 512 -9.69 32.50 17.49
N ASP A 513 -9.54 33.55 16.66
CA ASP A 513 -10.50 33.95 15.63
C ASP A 513 -10.41 33.09 14.36
N GLY A 514 -9.47 32.13 14.30
CA GLY A 514 -9.25 31.26 13.16
C GLY A 514 -8.35 31.84 12.07
N SER A 515 -7.81 33.04 12.26
CA SER A 515 -6.81 33.62 11.36
C SER A 515 -5.44 32.94 11.52
N PHE A 516 -4.61 33.01 10.49
CA PHE A 516 -3.22 32.58 10.61
C PHE A 516 -2.38 33.71 11.17
N ALA A 517 -1.39 33.39 12.01
CA ALA A 517 -0.42 34.35 12.53
C ALA A 517 1.02 33.82 12.37
N ASP A 518 1.97 34.72 12.12
CA ASP A 518 3.39 34.39 11.95
C ASP A 518 4.16 34.43 13.28
N ARG A 519 5.49 34.27 13.21
CA ARG A 519 6.42 34.29 14.37
C ARG A 519 6.46 35.61 15.13
N HIS A 520 5.90 36.68 14.57
CA HIS A 520 5.80 37.99 15.21
C HIS A 520 4.38 38.26 15.71
N ASP A 521 3.56 37.22 15.78
CA ASP A 521 2.16 37.28 16.15
C ASP A 521 1.31 38.18 15.24
N THR A 522 1.78 38.41 14.01
CA THR A 522 1.09 39.27 13.04
C THR A 522 0.21 38.41 12.16
N THR A 523 -1.03 38.88 11.90
CA THR A 523 -1.97 38.20 11.00
C THR A 523 -1.35 37.97 9.63
N ALA A 524 -1.27 36.71 9.21
CA ALA A 524 -0.72 36.27 7.94
C ALA A 524 -1.85 35.91 6.96
N THR A 525 -1.77 36.45 5.75
CA THR A 525 -2.63 36.01 4.64
C THR A 525 -1.99 34.83 3.91
N VAL A 526 -2.77 33.78 3.69
CA VAL A 526 -2.34 32.54 3.03
C VAL A 526 -3.19 32.34 1.78
N ASP A 527 -2.56 32.05 0.66
CA ASP A 527 -3.26 31.74 -0.59
C ASP A 527 -4.08 30.45 -0.42
N PRO A 528 -5.35 30.38 -0.88
CA PRO A 528 -6.18 29.18 -0.73
C PRO A 528 -5.59 27.90 -1.34
N GLY A 529 -4.77 28.01 -2.38
CA GLY A 529 -4.07 26.90 -3.04
C GLY A 529 -2.72 26.55 -2.43
N ALA A 530 -2.22 27.36 -1.49
CA ALA A 530 -0.96 27.09 -0.79
C ALA A 530 -1.03 25.75 -0.07
N GLN A 531 0.05 24.97 -0.16
CA GLN A 531 0.11 23.64 0.44
C GLN A 531 0.51 23.77 1.91
N LEU A 532 -0.40 23.37 2.81
CA LEU A 532 -0.18 23.36 4.25
C LEU A 532 0.11 21.96 4.77
N GLY A 533 1.12 21.87 5.62
CA GLY A 533 1.50 20.67 6.38
C GLY A 533 1.67 20.99 7.86
N ILE A 534 1.77 19.95 8.69
CA ILE A 534 2.11 20.13 10.11
C ILE A 534 3.64 20.11 10.21
N VAL A 535 4.22 21.13 10.83
CA VAL A 535 5.68 21.32 10.83
C VAL A 535 6.36 20.37 11.81
N HIS A 536 7.42 19.71 11.37
CA HIS A 536 8.34 19.02 12.25
C HIS A 536 9.38 20.01 12.81
N PRO A 537 9.75 19.97 14.11
CA PRO A 537 10.66 20.96 14.69
C PRO A 537 12.06 21.01 14.06
N VAL A 538 12.52 19.92 13.43
CA VAL A 538 13.82 19.89 12.73
C VAL A 538 13.87 20.88 11.56
N GLU A 539 12.72 21.22 10.98
CA GLU A 539 12.61 22.16 9.87
C GLU A 539 12.65 23.62 10.33
N LEU A 540 12.40 23.88 11.62
CA LEU A 540 12.33 25.25 12.17
C LEU A 540 13.70 25.90 12.34
N GLY A 541 14.78 25.10 12.45
CA GLY A 541 16.12 25.61 12.69
C GLY A 541 16.17 26.59 13.86
N ASP A 542 16.72 27.79 13.62
CA ASP A 542 16.87 28.84 14.63
C ASP A 542 15.54 29.43 15.12
N ASP A 543 14.45 29.29 14.36
CA ASP A 543 13.13 29.83 14.72
C ASP A 543 12.40 28.97 15.77
N LEU A 544 12.90 27.76 16.07
CA LEU A 544 12.28 26.82 17.03
C LEU A 544 12.05 27.47 18.40
N ALA A 545 13.06 28.15 18.94
CA ALA A 545 12.99 28.76 20.26
C ALA A 545 11.91 29.87 20.33
N GLY A 546 11.78 30.66 19.26
CA GLY A 546 10.76 31.70 19.17
C GLY A 546 9.35 31.12 19.14
N TRP A 547 9.13 30.07 18.34
CA TRP A 547 7.84 29.38 18.32
C TRP A 547 7.50 28.67 19.62
N ALA A 548 8.49 28.04 20.27
CA ALA A 548 8.29 27.42 21.58
C ALA A 548 7.86 28.45 22.64
N GLN A 549 8.43 29.66 22.62
CA GLN A 549 8.03 30.76 23.49
C GLN A 549 6.57 31.17 23.22
N ILE A 550 6.16 31.35 21.97
CA ILE A 550 4.77 31.71 21.62
C ILE A 550 3.80 30.64 22.11
N ILE A 551 4.09 29.36 21.88
CA ILE A 551 3.25 28.25 22.36
C ILE A 551 3.11 28.29 23.89
N ALA A 552 4.17 28.64 24.61
CA ALA A 552 4.14 28.79 26.06
C ALA A 552 3.36 30.03 26.53
N ASP A 553 3.56 31.18 25.89
CA ASP A 553 2.92 32.46 26.25
C ASP A 553 1.39 32.41 26.12
N TYR A 554 0.89 31.67 25.13
CA TYR A 554 -0.54 31.44 24.93
C TYR A 554 -1.07 30.20 25.69
N GLU A 555 -0.24 29.56 26.53
CA GLU A 555 -0.58 28.34 27.28
C GLU A 555 -1.16 27.21 26.39
N ILE A 556 -0.66 27.11 25.15
CA ILE A 556 -1.18 26.16 24.16
C ILE A 556 -0.67 24.74 24.49
N LEU A 557 -1.57 23.89 24.97
CA LEU A 557 -1.29 22.47 25.17
C LEU A 557 -1.37 21.70 23.85
N GLN A 558 -0.21 21.45 23.24
CA GLN A 558 -0.12 20.70 21.99
C GLN A 558 -0.65 19.26 22.15
N PRO A 559 -1.38 18.74 21.15
CA PRO A 559 -2.03 17.42 21.24
C PRO A 559 -1.03 16.25 21.20
N PHE A 560 0.18 16.47 20.69
CA PHE A 560 1.34 15.57 20.72
C PHE A 560 2.62 16.42 20.82
N ALA A 561 3.76 15.78 21.06
CA ALA A 561 5.04 16.49 21.12
C ALA A 561 5.41 17.01 19.72
N GLN A 562 5.27 18.32 19.51
CA GLN A 562 5.69 19.02 18.29
C GLN A 562 6.90 19.92 18.58
N VAL A 563 6.75 21.06 19.27
CA VAL A 563 7.92 21.95 19.52
C VAL A 563 8.94 21.36 20.49
N ASN A 564 8.48 20.51 21.42
CA ASN A 564 9.33 19.84 22.40
C ASN A 564 9.69 18.40 22.00
N ARG A 565 9.47 18.03 20.73
CA ARG A 565 9.83 16.70 20.23
C ARG A 565 11.34 16.54 20.19
N SER A 566 11.84 15.36 20.57
CA SER A 566 13.24 14.99 20.37
C SER A 566 13.58 14.99 18.89
N MET A 567 14.71 15.59 18.52
CA MET A 567 15.18 15.65 17.13
C MET A 567 16.70 15.59 17.05
N VAL A 568 17.22 15.20 15.89
CA VAL A 568 18.64 15.30 15.54
C VAL A 568 18.77 16.22 14.33
N ALA A 569 19.27 17.44 14.58
CA ALA A 569 19.59 18.39 13.52
C ALA A 569 21.05 18.18 13.07
N LEU A 570 21.25 17.95 11.78
CA LEU A 570 22.59 17.80 11.19
C LEU A 570 23.24 19.17 10.97
N THR A 571 24.55 19.26 11.22
CA THR A 571 25.35 20.42 10.81
C THR A 571 25.51 20.46 9.29
N GLU A 572 25.90 21.61 8.74
CA GLU A 572 26.13 21.75 7.30
C GLU A 572 27.19 20.75 6.77
N GLU A 573 28.23 20.50 7.56
CA GLU A 573 29.26 19.51 7.25
C GLU A 573 28.69 18.09 7.19
N GLN A 574 27.82 17.73 8.14
CA GLN A 574 27.16 16.43 8.18
C GLN A 574 26.15 16.25 7.05
N ARG A 575 25.47 17.33 6.64
CA ARG A 575 24.57 17.32 5.48
C ARG A 575 25.34 17.09 4.17
N ALA A 576 26.53 17.67 4.04
CA ALA A 576 27.38 17.48 2.87
C ALA A 576 28.06 16.10 2.84
N ALA A 577 28.18 15.42 3.98
CA ALA A 577 28.82 14.12 4.09
C ALA A 577 27.97 12.98 3.51
N THR A 578 28.64 11.96 2.97
CA THR A 578 28.03 10.71 2.47
C THR A 578 27.91 9.62 3.53
N SER A 579 28.40 9.88 4.75
CA SER A 579 28.21 9.03 5.92
C SER A 579 28.41 9.80 7.23
N LEU A 580 27.84 9.26 8.32
CA LEU A 580 28.08 9.72 9.69
C LEU A 580 28.90 8.66 10.44
N PRO A 581 29.72 9.10 11.41
CA PRO A 581 30.33 8.19 12.35
C PRO A 581 29.26 7.44 13.14
N GLY A 582 29.42 6.13 13.29
CA GLY A 582 28.56 5.34 14.15
C GLY A 582 28.92 5.46 15.63
N PHE A 583 28.08 4.89 16.49
CA PHE A 583 28.16 4.98 17.94
C PHE A 583 27.75 3.67 18.62
N GLY A 584 27.94 3.56 19.93
CA GLY A 584 27.59 2.38 20.73
C GLY A 584 28.05 2.54 22.19
N PRO A 585 28.03 1.47 23.00
CA PRO A 585 27.64 0.09 22.66
C PRO A 585 26.14 -0.10 22.43
N LEU A 586 25.76 -1.02 21.55
CA LEU A 586 24.39 -1.40 21.20
C LEU A 586 24.15 -2.87 21.59
N PRO A 587 23.26 -3.16 22.57
CA PRO A 587 22.95 -4.55 22.92
C PRO A 587 22.25 -5.29 21.79
N SER A 588 22.51 -6.59 21.67
CA SER A 588 21.92 -7.42 20.62
C SER A 588 20.38 -7.49 20.66
N GLU A 589 19.78 -7.40 21.85
CA GLU A 589 18.32 -7.32 22.02
C GLU A 589 17.74 -6.03 21.40
N ARG A 590 18.50 -4.93 21.41
CA ARG A 590 18.10 -3.66 20.80
C ARG A 590 18.19 -3.73 19.28
N VAL A 591 19.17 -4.46 18.73
CA VAL A 591 19.20 -4.78 17.29
C VAL A 591 17.93 -5.54 16.87
N ALA A 592 17.54 -6.56 17.63
CA ALA A 592 16.28 -7.29 17.37
C ALA A 592 15.04 -6.39 17.54
N ALA A 593 15.08 -5.42 18.45
CA ALA A 593 14.00 -4.43 18.60
C ALA A 593 13.88 -3.50 17.38
N LEU A 594 15.00 -3.10 16.77
CA LEU A 594 15.01 -2.33 15.53
C LEU A 594 14.39 -3.13 14.38
N GLU A 595 14.64 -4.44 14.29
CA GLU A 595 14.02 -5.29 13.26
C GLU A 595 12.48 -5.32 13.36
N ASN A 596 11.94 -5.27 14.58
CA ASN A 596 10.50 -5.15 14.80
C ASN A 596 9.93 -3.77 14.39
N ARG A 597 10.80 -2.79 14.13
CA ARG A 597 10.47 -1.42 13.73
C ARG A 597 10.89 -1.13 12.28
N GLN A 598 10.66 -2.11 11.40
CA GLN A 598 10.89 -1.99 9.95
C GLN A 598 12.35 -1.86 9.52
N TRP A 599 13.31 -2.03 10.44
CA TRP A 599 14.69 -2.27 10.02
C TRP A 599 14.80 -3.69 9.46
N HIS A 600 15.54 -3.84 8.37
CA HIS A 600 15.78 -5.13 7.73
C HIS A 600 17.26 -5.44 7.82
N GLY A 601 17.61 -6.64 8.29
CA GLY A 601 18.99 -7.08 8.35
C GLY A 601 19.42 -7.97 7.18
N ASN A 602 20.72 -7.94 6.83
CA ASN A 602 21.26 -8.68 5.68
C ASN A 602 21.47 -10.19 5.92
N GLY A 603 21.38 -10.65 7.17
CA GLY A 603 21.75 -12.00 7.57
C GLY A 603 21.01 -13.15 6.87
N PHE A 604 19.78 -12.92 6.41
CA PHE A 604 19.00 -13.91 5.62
C PHE A 604 19.40 -13.98 4.14
N ILE A 605 20.26 -13.06 3.70
CA ILE A 605 20.75 -12.92 2.33
C ILE A 605 22.22 -13.40 2.24
N THR A 606 22.93 -13.44 3.38
CA THR A 606 24.34 -13.84 3.49
C THR A 606 24.51 -15.28 3.97
N GLU A 607 25.55 -15.97 3.50
CA GLU A 607 25.89 -17.33 3.98
C GLU A 607 26.29 -17.38 5.46
N SER A 608 26.74 -16.25 6.02
CA SER A 608 27.18 -16.12 7.42
C SER A 608 26.06 -16.22 8.44
N ARG A 609 24.78 -16.06 8.05
CA ARG A 609 23.63 -15.99 8.98
C ARG A 609 23.84 -15.00 10.12
N GLU A 610 24.48 -13.87 9.81
CA GLU A 610 24.73 -12.77 10.73
C GLU A 610 24.29 -11.46 10.08
N HIS A 611 23.52 -10.67 10.82
CA HIS A 611 23.20 -9.30 10.52
C HIS A 611 24.42 -8.43 10.80
N THR A 612 25.18 -8.10 9.76
CA THR A 612 26.28 -7.11 9.81
C THR A 612 25.83 -5.74 9.36
N GLN A 613 24.64 -5.65 8.75
CA GLN A 613 24.02 -4.40 8.34
C GLN A 613 22.52 -4.44 8.60
N LEU A 614 21.97 -3.29 8.99
CA LEU A 614 20.53 -3.05 8.97
C LEU A 614 20.21 -1.91 8.00
N ALA A 615 19.06 -1.99 7.36
CA ALA A 615 18.56 -1.02 6.41
C ALA A 615 17.13 -0.61 6.76
N HIS A 616 16.80 0.67 6.61
CA HIS A 616 15.45 1.19 6.78
C HIS A 616 15.10 2.13 5.63
N GLY A 617 13.88 2.03 5.11
CA GLY A 617 13.41 2.89 4.01
C GLY A 617 13.30 4.36 4.44
N LEU A 618 13.63 5.26 3.52
CA LEU A 618 13.42 6.70 3.62
C LEU A 618 12.50 7.16 2.46
N PRO A 619 11.84 8.33 2.59
CA PRO A 619 11.13 8.95 1.47
C PRO A 619 12.02 9.14 0.24
N GLY A 620 11.41 9.16 -0.95
CA GLY A 620 12.13 9.35 -2.22
C GLY A 620 12.82 8.09 -2.76
N GLY A 621 12.51 6.91 -2.19
CA GLY A 621 13.15 5.64 -2.59
C GLY A 621 14.56 5.48 -2.04
N LEU A 622 14.94 6.31 -1.07
CA LEU A 622 16.21 6.20 -0.38
C LEU A 622 16.13 5.15 0.74
N THR A 623 17.27 4.68 1.19
CA THR A 623 17.41 3.75 2.31
C THR A 623 18.53 4.25 3.21
N LEU A 624 18.26 4.32 4.52
CA LEU A 624 19.28 4.53 5.54
C LEU A 624 19.89 3.19 5.93
N LEU A 625 21.20 3.07 5.87
CA LEU A 625 21.94 1.87 6.25
C LEU A 625 22.83 2.16 7.45
N ILE A 626 22.95 1.16 8.31
CA ILE A 626 23.93 1.13 9.39
C ILE A 626 24.76 -0.15 9.28
N GLU A 627 26.05 -0.04 9.61
CA GLU A 627 26.94 -1.19 9.75
C GLU A 627 27.19 -1.51 11.22
N LEU A 628 27.19 -2.80 11.56
CA LEU A 628 27.36 -3.33 12.90
C LEU A 628 28.68 -4.11 13.00
N ASP A 629 29.46 -3.81 14.03
CA ASP A 629 30.66 -4.59 14.38
C ASP A 629 30.74 -4.87 15.90
N PRO A 630 30.88 -6.15 16.31
CA PRO A 630 30.64 -7.35 15.49
C PRO A 630 29.17 -7.44 15.02
N GLY A 631 28.86 -8.33 14.08
CA GLY A 631 27.48 -8.56 13.64
C GLY A 631 26.60 -9.28 14.68
N VAL A 632 25.30 -9.42 14.40
CA VAL A 632 24.33 -10.16 15.23
C VAL A 632 23.85 -11.42 14.52
N SER A 633 24.00 -12.58 15.16
CA SER A 633 23.49 -13.87 14.67
C SER A 633 21.99 -13.81 14.34
N THR A 634 21.58 -14.31 13.18
CA THR A 634 20.17 -14.48 12.79
C THR A 634 19.50 -15.65 13.52
N SER A 635 20.27 -16.42 14.30
CA SER A 635 19.76 -17.52 15.13
C SER A 635 19.62 -17.06 16.57
N GLY A 636 18.67 -17.65 17.31
CA GLY A 636 18.44 -17.31 18.73
C GLY A 636 19.61 -17.63 19.68
N TYR A 637 20.71 -18.17 19.15
CA TYR A 637 21.97 -18.32 19.88
C TYR A 637 22.89 -17.16 19.51
N GLN A 638 23.03 -16.20 20.42
CA GLN A 638 23.97 -15.09 20.31
C GLN A 638 25.26 -15.42 21.04
N THR A 639 26.38 -15.18 20.36
CA THR A 639 27.74 -15.39 20.89
C THR A 639 28.37 -14.10 21.39
N VAL A 640 27.77 -12.94 21.07
CA VAL A 640 28.22 -11.61 21.48
C VAL A 640 27.03 -10.80 22.00
N ASP A 641 27.21 -10.18 23.16
CA ASP A 641 26.14 -9.46 23.87
C ASP A 641 25.97 -8.00 23.40
N THR A 642 27.01 -7.41 22.82
CA THR A 642 27.02 -5.99 22.38
C THR A 642 27.75 -5.79 21.06
N GLN A 643 27.25 -4.85 20.27
CA GLN A 643 27.78 -4.41 18.98
C GLN A 643 28.05 -2.90 19.02
N ARG A 644 28.69 -2.38 17.99
CA ARG A 644 28.79 -0.94 17.74
C ARG A 644 28.28 -0.65 16.35
N ILE A 645 27.55 0.45 16.19
CA ILE A 645 27.33 1.03 14.87
C ILE A 645 28.66 1.62 14.43
N THR A 646 29.24 1.14 13.34
CA THR A 646 30.53 1.65 12.83
C THR A 646 30.33 2.87 11.96
N GLU A 647 29.32 2.83 11.12
CA GLU A 647 29.04 3.83 10.11
C GLU A 647 27.53 3.87 9.78
N ILE A 648 27.03 5.05 9.40
CA ILE A 648 25.66 5.30 8.96
C ILE A 648 25.71 6.01 7.61
N TRP A 649 24.99 5.54 6.58
CA TRP A 649 24.96 6.19 5.26
C TRP A 649 23.61 5.99 4.55
N ALA A 650 23.39 6.68 3.43
CA ALA A 650 22.19 6.54 2.59
C ALA A 650 22.53 6.14 1.14
N ASP A 651 21.66 5.36 0.51
CA ASP A 651 21.70 4.93 -0.92
C ASP A 651 20.26 4.84 -1.46
N GLU A 652 20.08 4.75 -2.79
CA GLU A 652 18.83 4.41 -3.48
C GLU A 652 18.45 2.92 -3.35
N THR A 653 19.41 2.02 -3.12
CA THR A 653 19.13 0.59 -2.88
C THR A 653 20.17 -0.01 -1.93
N TRP A 654 19.87 -1.16 -1.33
CA TRP A 654 20.79 -1.80 -0.38
C TRP A 654 22.20 -2.04 -0.99
N SER A 655 23.17 -1.25 -0.53
CA SER A 655 24.58 -1.33 -0.91
C SER A 655 25.45 -1.87 0.20
N ASP A 656 26.52 -2.57 -0.14
CA ASP A 656 27.56 -2.91 0.82
C ASP A 656 28.46 -1.68 1.11
N HIS A 657 29.07 -1.60 2.30
CA HIS A 657 29.83 -0.42 2.75
C HIS A 657 30.97 0.00 1.79
N TRP A 658 31.60 -0.94 1.07
CA TRP A 658 32.70 -0.66 0.13
C TRP A 658 32.24 0.04 -1.16
N GLN A 659 30.93 0.11 -1.42
CA GLN A 659 30.36 0.75 -2.60
C GLN A 659 30.19 2.28 -2.41
N VAL A 660 31.26 2.96 -1.99
CA VAL A 660 31.24 4.40 -1.63
C VAL A 660 30.70 5.28 -2.77
N ALA A 661 30.96 4.92 -4.03
CA ALA A 661 30.48 5.64 -5.21
C ALA A 661 28.94 5.68 -5.36
N ARG A 662 28.20 4.87 -4.59
CA ARG A 662 26.73 4.82 -4.62
C ARG A 662 26.07 5.63 -3.50
N ARG A 663 26.86 6.06 -2.50
CA ARG A 663 26.35 6.77 -1.33
C ARG A 663 25.89 8.17 -1.70
N ILE A 664 24.83 8.60 -1.04
CA ILE A 664 24.20 9.90 -1.27
C ILE A 664 24.53 10.84 -0.10
N PRO A 665 24.75 12.14 -0.34
CA PRO A 665 24.86 13.13 0.73
C PRO A 665 23.63 13.12 1.63
N LEU A 666 23.81 13.12 2.94
CA LEU A 666 22.70 13.00 3.90
C LEU A 666 21.75 14.20 3.88
N GLY A 667 22.22 15.36 3.44
CA GLY A 667 21.40 16.55 3.21
C GLY A 667 20.42 16.43 2.05
N ALA A 668 20.52 15.39 1.22
CA ALA A 668 19.54 15.06 0.17
C ALA A 668 18.40 14.17 0.69
N CYS A 669 18.54 13.57 1.88
CA CYS A 669 17.46 12.83 2.53
C CYS A 669 16.41 13.79 3.09
N ASP A 670 15.18 13.29 3.25
CA ASP A 670 14.13 14.00 3.96
C ASP A 670 14.55 14.28 5.42
N PRO A 671 14.58 15.56 5.86
CA PRO A 671 15.16 15.93 7.14
C PRO A 671 14.37 15.39 8.34
N THR A 672 13.05 15.25 8.22
CA THR A 672 12.19 14.71 9.28
C THR A 672 12.41 13.22 9.42
N ALA A 673 12.26 12.45 8.33
CA ALA A 673 12.45 11.00 8.35
C ALA A 673 13.86 10.63 8.82
N LEU A 674 14.89 11.36 8.37
CA LEU A 674 16.26 11.14 8.81
C LEU A 674 16.44 11.46 10.30
N SER A 675 15.93 12.60 10.77
CA SER A 675 15.99 12.97 12.20
C SER A 675 15.32 11.91 13.07
N GLU A 676 14.14 11.43 12.70
CA GLU A 676 13.38 10.43 13.46
C GLU A 676 14.13 9.10 13.57
N LEU A 677 14.68 8.59 12.45
CA LEU A 677 15.49 7.37 12.47
C LEU A 677 16.77 7.56 13.29
N LEU A 678 17.42 8.73 13.22
CA LEU A 678 18.58 9.02 14.05
C LEU A 678 18.21 9.08 15.53
N VAL A 679 17.09 9.70 15.91
CA VAL A 679 16.59 9.70 17.30
C VAL A 679 16.35 8.26 17.76
N GLU A 680 15.74 7.43 16.93
CA GLU A 680 15.51 6.02 17.22
C GLU A 680 16.82 5.25 17.46
N LEU A 681 17.82 5.43 16.59
CA LEU A 681 19.14 4.81 16.75
C LEU A 681 19.84 5.28 18.03
N HIS A 682 19.79 6.58 18.34
CA HIS A 682 20.37 7.12 19.58
C HIS A 682 19.67 6.58 20.83
N ALA A 683 18.34 6.42 20.79
CA ALA A 683 17.56 5.84 21.87
C ALA A 683 17.88 4.35 22.07
N ALA A 684 18.19 3.61 21.00
CA ALA A 684 18.61 2.21 21.09
C ALA A 684 19.94 2.01 21.84
N VAL A 685 20.79 3.05 21.91
CA VAL A 685 22.10 3.03 22.59
C VAL A 685 22.05 3.64 23.99
N ARG A 686 21.05 4.49 24.29
CA ARG A 686 20.90 5.17 25.58
C ARG A 686 19.74 4.58 26.37
N GLU A 687 19.99 3.48 27.05
CA GLU A 687 19.30 2.92 28.24
C GLU A 687 19.87 1.53 28.53
#